data_AF-A0A3L7SX12-F1
#
_entry.id   AF-A0A3L7SX12-F1
#
_cell.length_a   1.000
_cell.length_b   1.000
_cell.length_c   1.000
_cell.angle_alpha   90.00
_cell.angle_beta   90.00
_cell.angle_gamma   90.00
#
_symmetry.space_group_name_H-M   'P 1'
#
loop_
_entity.id
_entity.type
_entity.pdbx_description
1 polymer ?
#
loop_
_entity_poly.entity_id
_entity_poly.type
_entity_poly.pdbx_seq_one_letter_code
_entity_poly.pdbx_strand_id
1 'polypeptide(L)'
;MKEQRALPSGRRPFACVAGTGPISAMALRRTRCGISPQPCLRYASRMQPFARAAALLAFFTCSPILAASDSTVIPKIDPALLKANVVEFSSDAMNGRSFRSEDGKRAAEWVAKKLADAGAKPLVKDKAGNESMLVPIGRMKDASPNVVAWLPAAGDNPTGEFIIVSAHYDHLAPKSNAAEGEDRIYNGADDNASGTCGVIAVAQAMRNDKLNVGVVFVAFTGEEAGLIGSRAFVEEETIPPARIRGVFNMDMISRQPDGAIRLDGGPKGKVLVDLLVRLAPQVPMKLAVDTHPDWLQRSDQGAFLSVGIPAVLFSCEDHEDYHKVTDSADKIDAQLAANTVALVVGAVRTFAKEMSARFDLSPLNANALAAGTRTLRIGRPSVNPPYWKPSTRRDPNRGLDNDVVAELAKRLGWKVEEKMVPEAKELESLRKGEIDVIANGFLINEERAAEFALTSPYLTGSGIGALVKKDSPIKSVADLNARRIGVADNSASEVWALERATKASIIAADGAIGMEVSRVEKGDLDALIGDFAVLAARAKRDPAFAAVRLAPADTVLAFRAGDRTIADVVTSELAKMESDGTLAQIRAKYGFIAHTVIGQDKGRVIILSPSGSIEWEVPCGHNSHDLQVLANGNLLLHPAPNKIVEMTRDKKVVWEWTSKPEAPNTQRVEIHGFQRLSDGNTMIAETSNLRIIEVNAKGEIVKSVPITVEHPDPHRDTRRVRKTDTGTYIACHEGLGLVREYDSTGKIVWEYKIDLNNQPETGGHDGHGTCVFNAVRLKNGNTLIAGGNNNRVMEVTPEKKIVWSIERDELKRPDGRPIHLCWVTTLQVLPNGNVIFGNTHAGPDHPQMIEVTRDKQVVWMLDDWNAFGNDLCTGWCMDLPEGTIR
;
A
#
# COMPACT_ATOMS: atom_id res chain seq x y z
N MET A 1 17.40 -67.68 18.97
CA MET A 1 17.16 -67.99 20.41
C MET A 1 15.92 -67.22 20.85
N LYS A 2 14.99 -67.88 21.59
CA LYS A 2 13.82 -67.38 22.37
C LYS A 2 13.11 -66.09 21.87
N GLU A 3 11.87 -66.15 21.40
CA GLU A 3 10.63 -66.16 22.23
C GLU A 3 10.52 -64.97 23.22
N GLN A 4 9.39 -64.28 23.37
CA GLN A 4 8.02 -64.83 23.51
C GLN A 4 6.90 -63.79 23.23
N ARG A 5 5.66 -64.25 23.02
CA ARG A 5 4.41 -63.45 22.98
C ARG A 5 3.80 -63.30 24.39
N ALA A 6 3.00 -62.26 24.64
CA ALA A 6 1.78 -62.38 25.48
C ALA A 6 0.74 -61.25 25.25
N LEU A 7 -0.54 -61.64 25.18
CA LEU A 7 -1.74 -60.84 25.48
C LEU A 7 -2.35 -61.40 26.78
N PRO A 8 -3.12 -60.61 27.57
CA PRO A 8 -4.59 -60.81 27.66
C PRO A 8 -5.35 -59.46 27.72
N SER A 9 -6.65 -59.25 27.42
CA SER A 9 -7.92 -60.02 27.34
C SER A 9 -8.88 -59.85 28.55
N GLY A 10 -10.08 -59.30 28.31
CA GLY A 10 -11.27 -59.30 29.19
C GLY A 10 -12.22 -58.12 28.84
N ARG A 11 -13.41 -58.23 28.22
CA ARG A 11 -14.67 -59.01 28.41
C ARG A 11 -15.70 -58.41 29.43
N ARG A 12 -16.59 -57.51 28.94
CA ARG A 12 -18.10 -57.43 29.02
C ARG A 12 -18.82 -57.67 30.40
N PRO A 13 -20.18 -57.70 30.56
CA PRO A 13 -21.39 -57.36 29.72
C PRO A 13 -22.56 -56.59 30.45
N PHE A 14 -23.74 -56.49 29.77
CA PHE A 14 -25.13 -56.19 30.24
C PHE A 14 -25.51 -54.71 30.57
N ALA A 15 -26.77 -54.22 30.48
CA ALA A 15 -28.02 -54.55 29.72
C ALA A 15 -29.00 -53.33 29.87
N CYS A 16 -29.67 -52.81 28.84
CA CYS A 16 -30.95 -53.23 28.23
C CYS A 16 -32.19 -53.19 29.14
N VAL A 17 -33.01 -52.13 28.99
CA VAL A 17 -34.45 -52.05 29.38
C VAL A 17 -35.22 -51.31 28.27
N ALA A 18 -36.56 -51.24 28.33
CA ALA A 18 -37.45 -51.33 27.17
C ALA A 18 -38.82 -50.66 27.35
N GLY A 19 -39.45 -50.24 26.23
CA GLY A 19 -40.88 -49.87 26.10
C GLY A 19 -41.14 -49.15 24.76
N THR A 20 -41.95 -49.61 23.79
CA THR A 20 -43.42 -49.91 23.73
C THR A 20 -44.28 -48.66 24.00
N GLY A 21 -45.21 -48.19 23.13
CA GLY A 21 -45.79 -48.70 21.87
C GLY A 21 -46.60 -47.62 21.09
N PRO A 22 -47.71 -47.93 20.37
CA PRO A 22 -47.69 -47.86 18.90
C PRO A 22 -48.94 -47.24 18.17
N ILE A 23 -49.00 -47.37 16.83
CA ILE A 23 -50.18 -47.20 15.90
C ILE A 23 -50.48 -45.71 15.54
N SER A 24 -50.77 -45.28 14.30
CA SER A 24 -51.50 -45.92 13.18
C SER A 24 -50.98 -45.55 11.76
N ALA A 25 -51.54 -46.22 10.74
CA ALA A 25 -51.18 -46.05 9.33
C ALA A 25 -52.38 -45.58 8.47
N MET A 26 -52.09 -44.86 7.38
CA MET A 26 -52.93 -44.91 6.16
C MET A 26 -52.12 -44.57 4.91
N ALA A 27 -52.48 -45.19 3.79
CA ALA A 27 -51.74 -45.14 2.53
C ALA A 27 -52.42 -44.26 1.48
N LEU A 28 -51.70 -43.89 0.41
CA LEU A 28 -52.06 -44.12 -1.01
C LEU A 28 -51.15 -43.35 -2.00
N ARG A 29 -50.64 -44.05 -3.03
CA ARG A 29 -50.37 -43.60 -4.44
C ARG A 29 -49.56 -42.29 -4.65
N ARG A 30 -48.61 -42.13 -5.58
CA ARG A 30 -48.25 -42.74 -6.89
C ARG A 30 -46.85 -42.18 -7.29
N THR A 31 -46.06 -42.62 -8.27
CA THR A 31 -46.22 -43.69 -9.29
C THR A 31 -44.95 -44.58 -9.37
N ARG A 32 -44.00 -44.31 -10.29
CA ARG A 32 -42.79 -45.11 -10.61
C ARG A 32 -41.77 -44.30 -11.46
N CYS A 33 -40.50 -44.75 -11.42
CA CYS A 33 -39.41 -44.76 -12.43
C CYS A 33 -39.20 -43.55 -13.39
N GLY A 34 -37.99 -43.12 -13.74
CA GLY A 34 -36.64 -43.72 -13.60
C GLY A 34 -36.08 -44.21 -14.95
N ILE A 35 -34.85 -43.84 -15.32
CA ILE A 35 -34.11 -44.31 -16.53
C ILE A 35 -32.59 -44.13 -16.37
N SER A 36 -31.83 -45.14 -16.77
CA SER A 36 -30.53 -45.08 -17.48
C SER A 36 -30.23 -46.50 -18.03
N PRO A 37 -29.26 -46.75 -18.94
CA PRO A 37 -28.64 -45.84 -19.93
C PRO A 37 -28.46 -46.45 -21.35
N GLN A 38 -28.24 -45.59 -22.37
CA GLN A 38 -27.37 -45.81 -23.56
C GLN A 38 -27.61 -46.98 -24.57
N PRO A 39 -26.93 -47.03 -25.75
CA PRO A 39 -26.33 -45.96 -26.59
C PRO A 39 -26.58 -46.11 -28.14
N CYS A 40 -25.92 -45.25 -28.92
CA CYS A 40 -25.35 -45.46 -30.28
C CYS A 40 -26.13 -45.11 -31.59
N LEU A 41 -25.62 -44.03 -32.23
CA LEU A 41 -25.10 -43.95 -33.62
C LEU A 41 -25.99 -43.66 -34.87
N ARG A 42 -25.50 -42.69 -35.66
CA ARG A 42 -25.55 -42.46 -37.14
C ARG A 42 -26.65 -41.58 -37.80
N TYR A 43 -26.20 -40.36 -38.16
CA TYR A 43 -26.12 -39.77 -39.52
C TYR A 43 -27.35 -39.48 -40.42
N ALA A 44 -27.23 -38.35 -41.13
CA ALA A 44 -27.73 -38.02 -42.49
C ALA A 44 -29.15 -37.44 -42.72
N SER A 45 -29.23 -36.10 -42.66
CA SER A 45 -29.65 -35.18 -43.75
C SER A 45 -30.96 -35.34 -44.57
N ARG A 46 -31.75 -34.23 -44.56
CA ARG A 46 -32.46 -33.55 -45.69
C ARG A 46 -33.54 -34.31 -46.51
N MET A 47 -34.69 -33.62 -46.70
CA MET A 47 -35.29 -33.13 -47.98
C MET A 47 -36.84 -33.01 -47.84
N GLN A 48 -37.61 -32.18 -48.58
CA GLN A 48 -37.42 -30.86 -49.22
C GLN A 48 -38.84 -30.24 -49.54
N PRO A 49 -39.17 -29.41 -50.58
CA PRO A 49 -40.12 -28.29 -50.42
C PRO A 49 -41.34 -28.30 -51.38
N PHE A 50 -42.18 -27.25 -51.35
CA PHE A 50 -42.88 -26.63 -52.51
C PHE A 50 -43.24 -25.17 -52.11
N ALA A 51 -42.74 -24.13 -52.80
CA ALA A 51 -43.36 -23.38 -53.92
C ALA A 51 -44.52 -22.43 -53.50
N ARG A 52 -44.70 -21.20 -54.05
CA ARG A 52 -44.03 -20.50 -55.17
C ARG A 52 -44.21 -18.96 -55.03
N ALA A 53 -43.13 -18.22 -55.32
CA ALA A 53 -43.01 -16.92 -56.00
C ALA A 53 -44.21 -15.94 -56.15
N ALA A 54 -43.98 -14.66 -55.79
CA ALA A 54 -43.76 -13.56 -56.76
C ALA A 54 -43.37 -12.23 -56.04
N ALA A 55 -42.66 -11.34 -56.75
CA ALA A 55 -42.01 -10.15 -56.20
C ALA A 55 -42.96 -8.99 -55.83
N LEU A 56 -42.61 -8.26 -54.76
CA LEU A 56 -42.93 -6.83 -54.61
C LEU A 56 -41.90 -6.15 -53.69
N LEU A 57 -41.20 -5.15 -54.23
CA LEU A 57 -40.25 -4.31 -53.52
C LEU A 57 -41.02 -3.15 -52.87
N ALA A 58 -41.36 -3.24 -51.58
CA ALA A 58 -41.79 -2.08 -50.77
C ALA A 58 -41.96 -2.46 -49.28
N PHE A 59 -41.49 -1.58 -48.39
CA PHE A 59 -41.84 -1.49 -46.96
C PHE A 59 -42.00 -2.78 -46.15
N PHE A 60 -40.86 -3.37 -45.74
CA PHE A 60 -40.74 -3.75 -44.34
C PHE A 60 -39.92 -2.69 -43.61
N THR A 61 -40.51 -2.10 -42.58
CA THR A 61 -39.91 -1.04 -41.78
C THR A 61 -38.62 -1.54 -41.15
N CYS A 62 -37.51 -0.95 -41.56
CA CYS A 62 -36.29 -0.99 -40.78
C CYS A 62 -36.57 -0.24 -39.47
N SER A 63 -37.00 -0.96 -38.43
CA SER A 63 -36.72 -0.52 -37.07
C SER A 63 -35.22 -0.72 -36.90
N PRO A 64 -34.42 0.36 -36.82
CA PRO A 64 -33.06 0.17 -36.38
C PRO A 64 -33.16 -0.43 -34.98
N ILE A 65 -32.38 -1.47 -34.71
CA ILE A 65 -31.84 -1.56 -33.36
C ILE A 65 -30.95 -0.32 -33.27
N LEU A 66 -31.52 0.78 -32.77
CA LEU A 66 -30.69 1.81 -32.17
C LEU A 66 -29.90 1.06 -31.12
N ALA A 67 -28.60 0.89 -31.36
CA ALA A 67 -27.68 1.03 -30.26
C ALA A 67 -28.10 2.35 -29.60
N ALA A 68 -28.68 2.27 -28.40
CA ALA A 68 -28.94 3.45 -27.62
C ALA A 68 -27.56 4.07 -27.39
N SER A 69 -27.22 5.07 -28.19
CA SER A 69 -26.15 6.00 -27.88
C SER A 69 -26.60 6.69 -26.61
N ASP A 70 -26.24 6.08 -25.49
CA ASP A 70 -26.54 6.56 -24.15
C ASP A 70 -25.57 7.72 -23.85
N SER A 71 -25.61 8.70 -24.75
CA SER A 71 -24.78 9.90 -24.79
C SER A 71 -25.15 10.72 -23.58
N THR A 72 -24.28 10.69 -22.57
CA THR A 72 -24.35 11.61 -21.45
C THR A 72 -24.53 13.01 -22.00
N VAL A 73 -25.66 13.66 -21.69
CA VAL A 73 -25.96 14.99 -22.22
C VAL A 73 -24.98 15.98 -21.62
N ILE A 74 -23.98 16.35 -22.42
CA ILE A 74 -23.11 17.48 -22.14
C ILE A 74 -23.98 18.73 -22.20
N PRO A 75 -24.08 19.52 -21.11
CA PRO A 75 -24.93 20.69 -21.08
C PRO A 75 -24.32 21.82 -21.90
N LYS A 76 -25.18 22.65 -22.49
CA LYS A 76 -24.72 23.97 -22.95
C LYS A 76 -24.53 24.87 -21.74
N ILE A 77 -23.31 25.34 -21.53
CA ILE A 77 -22.98 26.36 -20.53
C ILE A 77 -23.15 27.75 -21.16
N ASP A 78 -23.60 28.73 -20.38
CA ASP A 78 -23.73 30.12 -20.84
C ASP A 78 -22.40 30.88 -20.64
N PRO A 79 -21.68 31.23 -21.72
CA PRO A 79 -20.43 31.99 -21.60
C PRO A 79 -20.67 33.41 -21.08
N ALA A 80 -21.83 34.01 -21.29
CA ALA A 80 -22.11 35.37 -20.81
C ALA A 80 -22.23 35.41 -19.28
N LEU A 81 -22.93 34.44 -18.68
CA LEU A 81 -23.02 34.28 -17.23
C LEU A 81 -21.65 33.94 -16.61
N LEU A 82 -20.87 33.08 -17.26
CA LEU A 82 -19.51 32.75 -16.81
C LEU A 82 -18.60 33.98 -16.81
N LYS A 83 -18.56 34.73 -17.93
CA LYS A 83 -17.83 36.01 -18.04
C LYS A 83 -18.27 37.03 -16.98
N ALA A 84 -19.57 37.15 -16.72
CA ALA A 84 -20.10 38.08 -15.71
C ALA A 84 -19.62 37.74 -14.29
N ASN A 85 -19.59 36.45 -13.93
CA ASN A 85 -19.01 36.01 -12.66
C ASN A 85 -17.51 36.28 -12.59
N VAL A 86 -16.75 36.03 -13.66
CA VAL A 86 -15.30 36.35 -13.70
C VAL A 86 -15.07 37.86 -13.54
N VAL A 87 -15.80 38.72 -14.26
CA VAL A 87 -15.73 40.18 -14.13
C VAL A 87 -16.01 40.65 -12.69
N GLU A 88 -16.97 40.03 -12.00
CA GLU A 88 -17.26 40.34 -10.60
C GLU A 88 -16.13 39.88 -9.66
N PHE A 89 -15.61 38.66 -9.86
CA PHE A 89 -14.64 38.01 -8.98
C PHE A 89 -13.19 38.49 -9.18
N SER A 90 -12.84 38.94 -10.39
CA SER A 90 -11.57 39.56 -10.74
C SER A 90 -11.68 41.09 -10.85
N SER A 91 -12.60 41.70 -10.10
CA SER A 91 -12.71 43.17 -10.01
C SER A 91 -11.69 43.74 -9.02
N ASP A 92 -11.35 45.01 -9.18
CA ASP A 92 -10.48 45.76 -8.25
C ASP A 92 -11.01 45.73 -6.82
N ALA A 93 -12.34 45.63 -6.67
CA ALA A 93 -13.03 45.45 -5.39
C ALA A 93 -12.76 44.09 -4.72
N MET A 94 -12.11 43.15 -5.40
CA MET A 94 -11.56 41.90 -4.84
C MET A 94 -10.04 41.96 -4.61
N ASN A 95 -9.36 43.03 -5.05
CA ASN A 95 -7.99 43.41 -4.66
C ASN A 95 -6.95 42.26 -4.69
N GLY A 96 -7.04 41.38 -5.70
CA GLY A 96 -6.16 40.23 -5.91
C GLY A 96 -6.35 39.03 -4.97
N ARG A 97 -7.35 39.07 -4.06
CA ARG A 97 -7.82 37.89 -3.28
C ARG A 97 -6.73 37.14 -2.50
N SER A 98 -5.61 37.79 -2.17
CA SER A 98 -4.44 37.11 -1.58
C SER A 98 -4.80 36.32 -0.32
N PHE A 99 -4.31 35.08 -0.24
CA PHE A 99 -4.75 34.09 0.75
C PHE A 99 -4.67 34.56 2.21
N ARG A 100 -3.74 35.45 2.59
CA ARG A 100 -3.63 36.04 3.94
C ARG A 100 -4.14 37.49 4.00
N SER A 101 -5.33 37.75 3.47
CA SER A 101 -5.98 39.06 3.47
C SER A 101 -7.48 38.97 3.78
N GLU A 102 -8.08 40.10 4.18
CA GLU A 102 -9.55 40.20 4.29
C GLU A 102 -10.24 40.09 2.92
N ASP A 103 -9.52 40.37 1.84
CA ASP A 103 -10.02 40.25 0.47
C ASP A 103 -10.11 38.78 0.04
N GLY A 104 -9.15 37.94 0.45
CA GLY A 104 -9.22 36.48 0.32
C GLY A 104 -10.37 35.87 1.11
N LYS A 105 -10.65 36.35 2.34
CA LYS A 105 -11.83 35.92 3.11
C LYS A 105 -13.14 36.32 2.42
N ARG A 106 -13.24 37.56 1.93
CA ARG A 106 -14.39 38.05 1.16
C ARG A 106 -14.60 37.24 -0.13
N ALA A 107 -13.52 36.82 -0.79
CA ALA A 107 -13.57 35.92 -1.94
C ALA A 107 -14.12 34.54 -1.56
N ALA A 108 -13.66 33.95 -0.45
CA ALA A 108 -14.18 32.67 0.05
C ALA A 108 -15.68 32.74 0.40
N GLU A 109 -16.13 33.82 1.06
CA GLU A 109 -17.55 34.07 1.35
C GLU A 109 -18.39 34.22 0.07
N TRP A 110 -17.86 34.91 -0.94
CA TRP A 110 -18.51 35.08 -2.24
C TRP A 110 -18.67 33.73 -2.97
N VAL A 111 -17.62 32.90 -3.00
CA VAL A 111 -17.67 31.56 -3.62
C VAL A 111 -18.65 30.65 -2.86
N ALA A 112 -18.61 30.64 -1.52
CA ALA A 112 -19.55 29.89 -0.70
C ALA A 112 -21.01 30.30 -1.00
N LYS A 113 -21.27 31.61 -1.12
CA LYS A 113 -22.59 32.12 -1.51
C LYS A 113 -23.00 31.64 -2.91
N LYS A 114 -22.14 31.75 -3.92
CA LYS A 114 -22.46 31.34 -5.30
C LYS A 114 -22.68 29.82 -5.42
N LEU A 115 -22.01 29.01 -4.61
CA LEU A 115 -22.24 27.57 -4.51
C LEU A 115 -23.55 27.24 -3.77
N ALA A 116 -23.91 28.00 -2.72
CA ALA A 116 -25.20 27.89 -2.06
C ALA A 116 -26.37 28.31 -2.99
N ASP A 117 -26.21 29.38 -3.77
CA ASP A 117 -27.17 29.81 -4.81
C ASP A 117 -27.30 28.75 -5.93
N ALA A 118 -26.25 27.94 -6.15
CA ALA A 118 -26.28 26.77 -7.03
C ALA A 118 -26.93 25.52 -6.38
N GLY A 119 -27.38 25.60 -5.12
CA GLY A 119 -28.02 24.49 -4.40
C GLY A 119 -27.07 23.52 -3.70
N ALA A 120 -25.76 23.79 -3.69
CA ALA A 120 -24.81 23.00 -2.91
C ALA A 120 -24.97 23.27 -1.41
N LYS A 121 -24.63 22.29 -0.59
CA LYS A 121 -24.69 22.34 0.89
C LYS A 121 -23.26 22.35 1.48
N PRO A 122 -23.09 22.72 2.77
CA PRO A 122 -21.90 22.32 3.52
C PRO A 122 -21.76 20.79 3.52
N LEU A 123 -20.52 20.29 3.45
CA LEU A 123 -20.20 18.87 3.64
C LEU A 123 -19.58 18.60 5.02
N VAL A 124 -18.70 19.48 5.47
CA VAL A 124 -17.86 19.30 6.64
C VAL A 124 -18.50 19.97 7.86
N LYS A 125 -18.31 19.36 9.04
CA LYS A 125 -18.71 19.93 10.32
C LYS A 125 -17.47 20.37 11.09
N ASP A 126 -17.56 21.53 11.74
CA ASP A 126 -16.51 21.98 12.65
C ASP A 126 -16.44 21.13 13.94
N LYS A 127 -15.47 21.39 14.81
CA LYS A 127 -15.29 20.67 16.08
C LYS A 127 -16.43 20.88 17.10
N ALA A 128 -17.31 21.87 16.88
CA ALA A 128 -18.52 22.11 17.66
C ALA A 128 -19.78 21.49 17.00
N GLY A 129 -19.65 20.88 15.81
CA GLY A 129 -20.72 20.25 15.06
C GLY A 129 -21.46 21.18 14.08
N ASN A 130 -21.02 22.43 13.92
CA ASN A 130 -21.64 23.39 13.00
C ASN A 130 -21.30 23.04 11.55
N GLU A 131 -22.30 23.15 10.66
CA GLU A 131 -22.12 22.97 9.22
C GLU A 131 -21.65 24.28 8.58
N SER A 132 -20.50 24.26 7.92
CA SER A 132 -19.90 25.42 7.25
C SER A 132 -19.29 25.01 5.91
N MET A 133 -19.47 25.82 4.86
CA MET A 133 -18.69 25.68 3.63
C MET A 133 -17.27 26.24 3.79
N LEU A 134 -17.06 27.16 4.74
CA LEU A 134 -15.75 27.74 5.03
C LEU A 134 -15.00 26.80 5.98
N VAL A 135 -13.96 26.14 5.48
CA VAL A 135 -13.10 25.18 6.20
C VAL A 135 -11.74 25.84 6.49
N PRO A 136 -11.42 26.19 7.75
CA PRO A 136 -10.15 26.81 8.10
C PRO A 136 -8.96 25.88 7.87
N ILE A 137 -7.81 26.46 7.49
CA ILE A 137 -6.54 25.73 7.35
C ILE A 137 -5.93 25.50 8.75
N GLY A 138 -5.93 24.27 9.25
CA GLY A 138 -5.49 23.96 10.62
C GLY A 138 -4.05 24.37 10.92
N ARG A 139 -3.14 24.15 9.95
CA ARG A 139 -1.73 24.55 10.03
C ARG A 139 -1.45 26.05 9.83
N MET A 140 -2.41 26.85 9.35
CA MET A 140 -2.21 28.28 9.04
C MET A 140 -3.49 29.09 9.27
N LYS A 141 -3.78 29.41 10.54
CA LYS A 141 -5.05 30.00 10.99
C LYS A 141 -5.36 31.41 10.48
N ASP A 142 -4.36 32.11 9.95
CA ASP A 142 -4.47 33.45 9.37
C ASP A 142 -4.57 33.45 7.84
N ALA A 143 -4.46 32.29 7.20
CA ALA A 143 -4.95 32.09 5.85
C ALA A 143 -6.49 32.16 5.81
N SER A 144 -7.01 32.54 4.65
CA SER A 144 -8.42 32.42 4.31
C SER A 144 -8.82 30.95 4.31
N PRO A 145 -10.11 30.61 4.48
CA PRO A 145 -10.56 29.21 4.50
C PRO A 145 -10.62 28.62 3.09
N ASN A 146 -10.47 27.30 2.97
CA ASN A 146 -10.94 26.58 1.79
C ASN A 146 -12.48 26.67 1.76
N VAL A 147 -13.07 26.71 0.57
CA VAL A 147 -14.53 26.59 0.40
C VAL A 147 -14.86 25.17 -0.03
N VAL A 148 -15.60 24.42 0.81
CA VAL A 148 -15.97 23.02 0.58
C VAL A 148 -17.49 22.89 0.61
N ALA A 149 -18.11 22.80 -0.56
CA ALA A 149 -19.55 22.56 -0.72
C ALA A 149 -19.79 21.26 -1.49
N TRP A 150 -20.99 20.68 -1.40
CA TRP A 150 -21.33 19.49 -2.19
C TRP A 150 -22.78 19.48 -2.66
N LEU A 151 -23.02 18.85 -3.81
CA LEU A 151 -24.33 18.37 -4.20
C LEU A 151 -24.46 16.91 -3.71
N PRO A 152 -25.43 16.61 -2.84
CA PRO A 152 -25.56 15.28 -2.26
C PRO A 152 -25.82 14.17 -3.28
N ALA A 153 -25.32 12.98 -2.97
CA ALA A 153 -25.73 11.74 -3.65
C ALA A 153 -27.25 11.51 -3.51
N ALA A 154 -27.83 10.74 -4.42
CA ALA A 154 -29.19 10.22 -4.29
C ALA A 154 -29.34 9.44 -2.96
N GLY A 155 -30.17 9.96 -2.06
CA GLY A 155 -30.32 9.45 -0.69
C GLY A 155 -29.58 10.24 0.39
N ASP A 156 -28.89 11.33 0.04
CA ASP A 156 -28.23 12.29 0.94
C ASP A 156 -27.24 11.61 1.93
N ASN A 157 -26.26 10.89 1.38
CA ASN A 157 -25.27 10.13 2.16
C ASN A 157 -23.91 10.87 2.28
N PRO A 158 -23.67 11.67 3.34
CA PRO A 158 -22.40 12.37 3.55
C PRO A 158 -21.26 11.46 4.01
N THR A 159 -21.50 10.16 4.25
CA THR A 159 -20.44 9.16 4.55
C THR A 159 -20.01 8.35 3.32
N GLY A 160 -20.62 8.59 2.15
CA GLY A 160 -20.32 7.92 0.89
C GLY A 160 -19.01 8.35 0.21
N GLU A 161 -18.85 7.90 -1.03
CA GLU A 161 -17.76 8.28 -1.93
C GLU A 161 -18.05 9.61 -2.65
N PHE A 162 -16.98 10.24 -3.16
CA PHE A 162 -17.04 11.55 -3.80
C PHE A 162 -16.25 11.65 -5.09
N ILE A 163 -16.75 12.48 -6.00
CA ILE A 163 -15.98 13.08 -7.09
C ILE A 163 -15.74 14.55 -6.70
N ILE A 164 -14.51 15.04 -6.85
CA ILE A 164 -14.16 16.44 -6.57
C ILE A 164 -14.04 17.21 -7.89
N VAL A 165 -14.57 18.43 -7.91
CA VAL A 165 -14.33 19.45 -8.93
C VAL A 165 -13.73 20.65 -8.20
N SER A 166 -12.55 21.10 -8.62
CA SER A 166 -11.78 22.11 -7.90
C SER A 166 -11.13 23.17 -8.76
N ALA A 167 -10.70 24.24 -8.10
CA ALA A 167 -9.83 25.32 -8.56
C ALA A 167 -9.28 26.03 -7.31
N HIS A 168 -8.26 26.88 -7.44
CA HIS A 168 -7.97 27.87 -6.39
C HIS A 168 -8.70 29.19 -6.67
N TYR A 169 -8.95 29.96 -5.61
CA TYR A 169 -9.64 31.23 -5.70
C TYR A 169 -8.76 32.44 -5.32
N ASP A 170 -7.65 32.21 -4.61
CA ASP A 170 -6.68 33.27 -4.35
C ASP A 170 -5.83 33.57 -5.57
N HIS A 171 -5.17 34.72 -5.53
CA HIS A 171 -4.14 35.16 -6.47
C HIS A 171 -3.16 36.07 -5.70
N LEU A 172 -2.33 36.83 -6.41
CA LEU A 172 -1.25 37.62 -5.82
C LEU A 172 -1.71 38.85 -5.03
N ALA A 173 -0.96 39.17 -3.98
CA ALA A 173 -1.13 40.41 -3.23
C ALA A 173 -0.75 41.64 -4.09
N PRO A 174 -1.48 42.78 -3.98
CA PRO A 174 -1.20 43.97 -4.78
C PRO A 174 0.26 44.42 -4.73
N LYS A 175 0.78 44.83 -5.89
CA LYS A 175 2.18 45.25 -6.12
C LYS A 175 2.58 46.35 -5.13
N SER A 176 3.44 46.02 -4.18
CA SER A 176 3.86 46.92 -3.10
C SER A 176 4.79 48.05 -3.53
N ASN A 177 5.35 47.96 -4.74
CA ASN A 177 6.30 48.91 -5.33
C ASN A 177 5.78 49.54 -6.64
N ALA A 178 4.46 49.60 -6.84
CA ALA A 178 3.86 50.31 -7.96
C ALA A 178 4.13 51.83 -7.86
N ALA A 179 4.34 52.48 -9.01
CA ALA A 179 4.49 53.94 -9.07
C ALA A 179 3.14 54.64 -8.83
N GLU A 180 3.16 55.92 -8.46
CA GLU A 180 1.94 56.70 -8.26
C GLU A 180 1.16 56.81 -9.59
N GLY A 181 -0.08 56.31 -9.60
CA GLY A 181 -0.92 56.20 -10.80
C GLY A 181 -0.68 54.96 -11.68
N GLU A 182 0.27 54.09 -11.32
CA GLU A 182 0.40 52.75 -11.93
C GLU A 182 -0.66 51.81 -11.35
N ASP A 183 -1.21 50.92 -12.19
CA ASP A 183 -2.01 49.82 -11.68
C ASP A 183 -1.12 48.86 -10.87
N ARG A 184 -1.67 48.37 -9.76
CA ARG A 184 -1.00 47.54 -8.77
C ARG A 184 -1.77 46.27 -8.44
N ILE A 185 -3.00 46.12 -8.91
CA ILE A 185 -3.86 45.00 -8.53
C ILE A 185 -3.59 43.85 -9.49
N TYR A 186 -3.24 42.70 -8.96
CA TYR A 186 -3.22 41.46 -9.74
C TYR A 186 -4.66 40.96 -9.74
N ASN A 187 -5.43 41.28 -10.78
CA ASN A 187 -6.86 40.94 -10.80
C ASN A 187 -7.10 39.44 -10.95
N GLY A 188 -6.18 38.71 -11.60
CA GLY A 188 -6.21 37.25 -11.69
C GLY A 188 -7.51 36.75 -12.32
N ALA A 189 -7.75 37.20 -13.55
CA ALA A 189 -8.99 36.95 -14.27
C ALA A 189 -9.01 35.56 -14.93
N ASP A 190 -7.92 35.15 -15.59
CA ASP A 190 -7.77 33.75 -15.99
C ASP A 190 -7.23 32.92 -14.83
N ASP A 191 -6.30 33.51 -14.06
CA ASP A 191 -5.57 32.90 -12.95
C ASP A 191 -6.03 33.42 -11.57
N ASN A 192 -6.90 32.72 -10.84
CA ASN A 192 -7.73 31.61 -11.26
C ASN A 192 -9.22 31.90 -11.03
N ALA A 193 -9.64 33.15 -11.32
CA ALA A 193 -11.05 33.48 -11.36
C ALA A 193 -11.81 32.69 -12.43
N SER A 194 -11.15 32.31 -13.55
CA SER A 194 -11.76 31.48 -14.59
C SER A 194 -12.12 30.07 -14.08
N GLY A 195 -11.19 29.38 -13.41
CA GLY A 195 -11.41 28.04 -12.86
C GLY A 195 -12.39 28.08 -11.68
N THR A 196 -12.25 29.03 -10.76
CA THR A 196 -13.22 29.21 -9.65
C THR A 196 -14.63 29.49 -10.16
N CYS A 197 -14.81 30.37 -11.15
CA CYS A 197 -16.12 30.58 -11.78
C CYS A 197 -16.57 29.34 -12.57
N GLY A 198 -15.63 28.55 -13.09
CA GLY A 198 -15.87 27.24 -13.67
C GLY A 198 -16.47 26.26 -12.66
N VAL A 199 -15.90 26.12 -11.47
CA VAL A 199 -16.42 25.26 -10.38
C VAL A 199 -17.87 25.64 -10.04
N ILE A 200 -18.15 26.95 -9.92
CA ILE A 200 -19.50 27.48 -9.70
C ILE A 200 -20.44 27.11 -10.85
N ALA A 201 -19.99 27.23 -12.11
CA ALA A 201 -20.80 26.91 -13.28
C ALA A 201 -21.06 25.40 -13.42
N VAL A 202 -20.12 24.52 -13.03
CA VAL A 202 -20.35 23.07 -12.92
C VAL A 202 -21.46 22.81 -11.88
N ALA A 203 -21.37 23.41 -10.68
CA ALA A 203 -22.40 23.26 -9.65
C ALA A 203 -23.79 23.72 -10.14
N GLN A 204 -23.88 24.88 -10.81
CA GLN A 204 -25.12 25.39 -11.38
C GLN A 204 -25.71 24.47 -12.46
N ALA A 205 -24.87 23.90 -13.32
CA ALA A 205 -25.28 22.96 -14.37
C ALA A 205 -25.71 21.59 -13.84
N MET A 206 -25.27 21.23 -12.63
CA MET A 206 -25.52 19.95 -11.97
C MET A 206 -26.55 20.00 -10.83
N ARG A 207 -27.05 21.18 -10.44
CA ARG A 207 -27.96 21.38 -9.28
C ARG A 207 -29.22 20.50 -9.22
N ASN A 208 -29.66 19.97 -10.36
CA ASN A 208 -30.83 19.12 -10.50
C ASN A 208 -30.46 17.63 -10.76
N ASP A 209 -29.17 17.31 -10.87
CA ASP A 209 -28.69 15.96 -11.10
C ASP A 209 -28.94 15.09 -9.85
N LYS A 210 -29.22 13.81 -10.08
CA LYS A 210 -29.39 12.81 -9.02
C LYS A 210 -28.41 11.67 -9.26
N LEU A 211 -27.15 11.93 -8.95
CA LEU A 211 -26.06 10.96 -9.08
C LEU A 211 -25.99 10.08 -7.82
N ASN A 212 -25.52 8.84 -7.94
CA ASN A 212 -25.37 7.93 -6.80
C ASN A 212 -24.12 8.22 -5.95
N VAL A 213 -23.30 9.19 -6.38
CA VAL A 213 -22.06 9.64 -5.73
C VAL A 213 -22.19 11.13 -5.40
N GLY A 214 -21.60 11.59 -4.30
CA GLY A 214 -21.61 13.01 -3.98
C GLY A 214 -20.63 13.77 -4.89
N VAL A 215 -21.01 14.95 -5.35
CA VAL A 215 -20.10 15.83 -6.11
C VAL A 215 -19.70 16.98 -5.21
N VAL A 216 -18.41 17.07 -4.90
CA VAL A 216 -17.84 18.07 -3.99
C VAL A 216 -17.16 19.16 -4.82
N PHE A 217 -17.53 20.39 -4.56
CA PHE A 217 -17.00 21.60 -5.16
C PHE A 217 -16.04 22.22 -4.15
N VAL A 218 -14.76 22.30 -4.52
CA VAL A 218 -13.72 22.82 -3.62
C VAL A 218 -13.02 24.00 -4.28
N ALA A 219 -13.06 25.16 -3.62
CA ALA A 219 -12.22 26.30 -3.98
C ALA A 219 -11.09 26.41 -2.94
N PHE A 220 -9.86 26.19 -3.40
CA PHE A 220 -8.66 26.19 -2.56
C PHE A 220 -8.07 27.58 -2.35
N THR A 221 -7.30 27.71 -1.27
CA THR A 221 -6.62 28.95 -0.87
C THR A 221 -5.12 28.73 -0.70
N GLY A 222 -4.31 29.72 -1.04
CA GLY A 222 -2.86 29.68 -0.94
C GLY A 222 -2.21 28.70 -1.92
N GLU A 223 -2.81 28.49 -3.09
CA GLU A 223 -2.21 27.70 -4.18
C GLU A 223 -0.88 28.35 -4.59
N GLU A 224 -0.96 29.64 -4.91
CA GLU A 224 0.11 30.59 -5.25
C GLU A 224 1.25 30.65 -4.21
N ALA A 225 0.92 30.28 -2.96
CA ALA A 225 1.84 30.23 -1.84
C ALA A 225 2.39 28.81 -1.58
N GLY A 226 2.21 27.88 -2.52
CA GLY A 226 2.70 26.51 -2.49
C GLY A 226 1.64 25.47 -2.09
N LEU A 227 0.49 25.45 -2.77
CA LEU A 227 -0.60 24.47 -2.62
C LEU A 227 -1.11 24.36 -1.17
N ILE A 228 -1.19 25.48 -0.44
CA ILE A 228 -1.41 25.48 1.01
C ILE A 228 -2.75 24.80 1.37
N GLY A 229 -3.82 25.18 0.68
CA GLY A 229 -5.19 24.74 0.91
C GLY A 229 -5.45 23.30 0.48
N SER A 230 -5.01 22.89 -0.71
CA SER A 230 -5.20 21.51 -1.21
C SER A 230 -4.34 20.49 -0.47
N ARG A 231 -3.09 20.84 -0.14
CA ARG A 231 -2.27 19.99 0.76
C ARG A 231 -2.91 19.85 2.13
N ALA A 232 -3.39 20.93 2.74
CA ALA A 232 -4.10 20.85 4.02
C ALA A 232 -5.39 20.02 3.94
N PHE A 233 -6.16 20.13 2.84
CA PHE A 233 -7.37 19.33 2.62
C PHE A 233 -7.08 17.82 2.65
N VAL A 234 -5.96 17.39 2.07
CA VAL A 234 -5.49 15.99 2.05
C VAL A 234 -4.85 15.59 3.38
N GLU A 235 -3.92 16.40 3.91
CA GLU A 235 -3.17 16.14 5.17
C GLU A 235 -4.07 16.10 6.41
N GLU A 236 -5.08 16.97 6.48
CA GLU A 236 -6.03 17.08 7.59
C GLU A 236 -7.27 16.17 7.39
N GLU A 237 -7.26 15.30 6.37
CA GLU A 237 -8.36 14.41 5.96
C GLU A 237 -9.74 15.09 5.92
N THR A 238 -9.81 16.31 5.36
CA THR A 238 -11.07 17.07 5.23
C THR A 238 -12.15 16.24 4.52
N ILE A 239 -11.71 15.42 3.57
CA ILE A 239 -12.36 14.16 3.19
C ILE A 239 -11.29 13.07 3.26
N PRO A 240 -11.53 11.90 3.90
CA PRO A 240 -10.58 10.79 3.92
C PRO A 240 -10.20 10.35 2.49
N PRO A 241 -8.90 10.26 2.15
CA PRO A 241 -8.41 9.97 0.80
C PRO A 241 -9.09 8.78 0.11
N ALA A 242 -9.33 7.69 0.85
CA ALA A 242 -9.98 6.47 0.34
C ALA A 242 -11.43 6.67 -0.17
N ARG A 243 -12.06 7.81 0.13
CA ARG A 243 -13.43 8.16 -0.32
C ARG A 243 -13.43 9.05 -1.57
N ILE A 244 -12.28 9.51 -2.03
CA ILE A 244 -12.14 10.41 -3.17
C ILE A 244 -11.82 9.58 -4.42
N ARG A 245 -12.70 9.63 -5.41
CA ARG A 245 -12.68 8.71 -6.56
C ARG A 245 -12.04 9.31 -7.81
N GLY A 246 -12.01 10.63 -7.90
CA GLY A 246 -11.39 11.40 -8.96
C GLY A 246 -11.49 12.89 -8.67
N VAL A 247 -10.49 13.67 -9.12
CA VAL A 247 -10.45 15.14 -8.99
C VAL A 247 -10.29 15.79 -10.36
N PHE A 248 -11.20 16.68 -10.71
CA PHE A 248 -11.12 17.52 -11.91
C PHE A 248 -10.73 18.94 -11.48
N ASN A 249 -9.45 19.30 -11.62
CA ASN A 249 -8.92 20.59 -11.19
C ASN A 249 -8.83 21.58 -12.37
N MET A 250 -9.48 22.73 -12.28
CA MET A 250 -9.51 23.76 -13.30
C MET A 250 -8.64 24.93 -12.89
N ASP A 251 -7.67 25.27 -13.74
CA ASP A 251 -6.70 26.32 -13.44
C ASP A 251 -6.23 27.01 -14.70
N MET A 252 -6.61 28.28 -14.88
CA MET A 252 -6.56 28.99 -16.16
C MET A 252 -7.29 28.22 -17.26
N ILE A 253 -8.61 28.43 -17.40
CA ILE A 253 -9.44 27.70 -18.37
C ILE A 253 -9.93 28.57 -19.54
N SER A 254 -9.42 29.80 -19.71
CA SER A 254 -10.00 30.77 -20.65
C SER A 254 -9.06 31.49 -21.61
N ARG A 255 -7.73 31.28 -21.61
CA ARG A 255 -6.82 32.01 -22.51
C ARG A 255 -5.69 31.15 -23.12
N GLN A 256 -5.95 30.58 -24.29
CA GLN A 256 -5.00 29.70 -25.00
C GLN A 256 -4.44 30.31 -26.29
N PRO A 257 -3.12 30.51 -26.44
CA PRO A 257 -2.53 30.99 -27.69
C PRO A 257 -2.73 30.06 -28.90
N ASP A 258 -2.88 28.75 -28.68
CA ASP A 258 -3.05 27.73 -29.72
C ASP A 258 -4.45 27.06 -29.73
N GLY A 259 -5.37 27.58 -28.92
CA GLY A 259 -6.75 27.13 -28.76
C GLY A 259 -6.98 25.79 -28.07
N ALA A 260 -5.96 25.12 -27.50
CA ALA A 260 -6.11 23.81 -26.85
C ALA A 260 -6.19 23.91 -25.33
N ILE A 261 -7.11 23.22 -24.65
CA ILE A 261 -7.00 23.03 -23.19
C ILE A 261 -6.03 21.88 -22.90
N ARG A 262 -5.07 22.08 -21.99
CA ARG A 262 -4.15 21.03 -21.54
C ARG A 262 -4.84 20.15 -20.52
N LEU A 263 -4.71 18.83 -20.68
CA LEU A 263 -5.15 17.82 -19.73
C LEU A 263 -3.93 17.06 -19.20
N ASP A 264 -3.40 17.51 -18.07
CA ASP A 264 -2.23 16.88 -17.44
C ASP A 264 -2.67 16.10 -16.18
N GLY A 265 -2.59 14.77 -16.27
CA GLY A 265 -2.87 13.85 -15.16
C GLY A 265 -1.79 12.77 -15.00
N GLY A 266 -1.00 12.51 -16.04
CA GLY A 266 0.03 11.51 -16.09
C GLY A 266 -0.49 10.09 -15.80
N PRO A 267 0.40 9.14 -15.45
CA PRO A 267 0.01 7.76 -15.21
C PRO A 267 -1.06 7.59 -14.11
N LYS A 268 -1.06 8.45 -13.09
CA LYS A 268 -2.02 8.41 -11.97
C LYS A 268 -3.39 9.00 -12.33
N GLY A 269 -3.43 10.05 -13.15
CA GLY A 269 -4.66 10.70 -13.62
C GLY A 269 -5.28 10.05 -14.86
N LYS A 270 -4.59 9.11 -15.51
CA LYS A 270 -4.94 8.54 -16.82
C LYS A 270 -6.41 8.12 -16.97
N VAL A 271 -7.03 7.56 -15.94
CA VAL A 271 -8.45 7.15 -15.97
C VAL A 271 -9.42 8.32 -16.23
N LEU A 272 -9.08 9.53 -15.75
CA LEU A 272 -9.85 10.75 -16.00
C LEU A 272 -9.48 11.36 -17.35
N VAL A 273 -8.19 11.37 -17.70
CA VAL A 273 -7.70 11.82 -19.01
C VAL A 273 -8.34 11.03 -20.16
N ASP A 274 -8.32 9.70 -20.10
CA ASP A 274 -8.94 8.81 -21.10
C ASP A 274 -10.46 9.04 -21.22
N LEU A 275 -11.14 9.35 -20.12
CA LEU A 275 -12.56 9.71 -20.13
C LEU A 275 -12.78 11.06 -20.82
N LEU A 276 -11.95 12.06 -20.51
CA LEU A 276 -12.05 13.40 -21.10
C LEU A 276 -11.76 13.40 -22.60
N VAL A 277 -10.70 12.72 -23.04
CA VAL A 277 -10.37 12.53 -24.46
C VAL A 277 -11.51 11.84 -25.22
N ARG A 278 -12.20 10.88 -24.59
CA ARG A 278 -13.36 10.18 -25.16
C ARG A 278 -14.60 11.07 -25.29
N LEU A 279 -14.78 12.02 -24.37
CA LEU A 279 -15.91 12.95 -24.36
C LEU A 279 -15.65 14.21 -25.20
N ALA A 280 -14.39 14.61 -25.39
CA ALA A 280 -13.98 15.81 -26.09
C ALA A 280 -14.61 16.02 -27.48
N PRO A 281 -14.81 15.00 -28.34
CA PRO A 281 -15.46 15.19 -29.64
C PRO A 281 -16.91 15.71 -29.59
N GLN A 282 -17.54 15.72 -28.40
CA GLN A 282 -18.88 16.27 -28.18
C GLN A 282 -18.87 17.77 -27.83
N VAL A 283 -17.70 18.39 -27.68
CA VAL A 283 -17.51 19.80 -27.30
C VAL A 283 -16.59 20.49 -28.32
N PRO A 284 -16.91 21.70 -28.82
CA PRO A 284 -16.08 22.40 -29.79
C PRO A 284 -14.83 23.03 -29.14
N MET A 285 -13.87 22.17 -28.80
CA MET A 285 -12.55 22.56 -28.25
C MET A 285 -11.45 21.67 -28.83
N LYS A 286 -10.21 22.17 -28.77
CA LYS A 286 -9.00 21.37 -28.97
C LYS A 286 -8.47 20.96 -27.59
N LEU A 287 -7.84 19.79 -27.52
CA LEU A 287 -7.15 19.32 -26.31
C LEU A 287 -5.67 19.06 -26.62
N ALA A 288 -4.83 19.32 -25.63
CA ALA A 288 -3.48 18.78 -25.49
C ALA A 288 -3.49 17.84 -24.26
N VAL A 289 -2.71 16.75 -24.28
CA VAL A 289 -2.80 15.70 -23.26
C VAL A 289 -1.41 15.34 -22.78
N ASP A 290 -1.20 15.37 -21.45
CA ASP A 290 0.06 15.07 -20.77
C ASP A 290 1.28 15.73 -21.44
N THR A 291 1.10 16.97 -21.91
CA THR A 291 2.16 17.73 -22.60
C THR A 291 3.15 18.35 -21.63
N HIS A 292 2.76 18.54 -20.36
CA HIS A 292 3.58 19.16 -19.32
C HIS A 292 3.67 18.26 -18.08
N PRO A 293 4.47 17.17 -18.13
CA PRO A 293 4.64 16.27 -16.99
C PRO A 293 5.25 16.94 -15.74
N ASP A 294 5.88 18.10 -15.89
CA ASP A 294 6.39 18.94 -14.81
C ASP A 294 5.29 19.80 -14.14
N TRP A 295 4.09 19.89 -14.71
CA TRP A 295 2.92 20.56 -14.11
C TRP A 295 2.07 19.64 -13.21
N LEU A 296 2.33 18.33 -13.23
CA LEU A 296 1.62 17.33 -12.40
C LEU A 296 1.70 17.60 -10.89
N GLN A 297 2.56 18.52 -10.44
CA GLN A 297 2.71 18.94 -9.04
C GLN A 297 2.69 20.48 -8.86
N ARG A 298 2.24 21.24 -9.87
CA ARG A 298 2.26 22.72 -9.87
C ARG A 298 0.95 23.42 -9.56
N SER A 299 -0.16 22.69 -9.51
CA SER A 299 -1.47 23.20 -9.07
C SER A 299 -2.15 22.14 -8.20
N ASP A 300 -3.35 22.41 -7.67
CA ASP A 300 -4.00 21.67 -6.59
C ASP A 300 -4.20 20.17 -6.85
N GLN A 301 -4.31 19.72 -8.11
CA GLN A 301 -4.29 18.29 -8.47
C GLN A 301 -3.07 17.57 -7.90
N GLY A 302 -1.95 18.27 -7.76
CA GLY A 302 -0.68 17.74 -7.28
C GLY A 302 -0.78 17.13 -5.89
N ALA A 303 -1.54 17.76 -4.98
CA ALA A 303 -1.80 17.24 -3.64
C ALA A 303 -2.47 15.85 -3.69
N PHE A 304 -3.47 15.68 -4.56
CA PHE A 304 -4.20 14.42 -4.74
C PHE A 304 -3.35 13.35 -5.45
N LEU A 305 -2.63 13.72 -6.51
CA LEU A 305 -1.70 12.82 -7.20
C LEU A 305 -0.57 12.34 -6.28
N SER A 306 -0.12 13.15 -5.32
CA SER A 306 0.93 12.76 -4.37
C SER A 306 0.54 11.54 -3.52
N VAL A 307 -0.72 11.49 -3.06
CA VAL A 307 -1.29 10.39 -2.26
C VAL A 307 -1.95 9.28 -3.10
N GLY A 308 -1.85 9.34 -4.43
CA GLY A 308 -2.33 8.29 -5.34
C GLY A 308 -3.81 8.38 -5.73
N ILE A 309 -4.50 9.47 -5.41
CA ILE A 309 -5.85 9.74 -5.91
C ILE A 309 -5.75 10.16 -7.39
N PRO A 310 -6.57 9.60 -8.31
CA PRO A 310 -6.62 10.07 -9.69
C PRO A 310 -7.07 11.53 -9.76
N ALA A 311 -6.27 12.38 -10.39
CA ALA A 311 -6.61 13.77 -10.63
C ALA A 311 -6.14 14.22 -12.01
N VAL A 312 -6.76 15.25 -12.55
CA VAL A 312 -6.40 15.85 -13.84
C VAL A 312 -6.51 17.37 -13.76
N LEU A 313 -5.48 18.05 -14.25
CA LEU A 313 -5.43 19.49 -14.45
C LEU A 313 -6.07 19.84 -15.79
N PHE A 314 -6.90 20.89 -15.83
CA PHE A 314 -7.31 21.60 -17.05
C PHE A 314 -6.63 22.96 -17.04
N SER A 315 -5.72 23.23 -17.98
CA SER A 315 -4.93 24.48 -17.93
C SER A 315 -4.54 25.10 -19.28
N CYS A 316 -4.10 26.36 -19.21
CA CYS A 316 -3.48 27.14 -20.27
C CYS A 316 -1.95 27.08 -20.26
N GLU A 317 -1.34 27.43 -21.38
CA GLU A 317 0.07 27.84 -21.37
C GLU A 317 0.22 29.18 -20.63
N ASP A 318 1.34 29.35 -19.94
CA ASP A 318 1.85 30.64 -19.51
C ASP A 318 1.73 31.68 -20.64
N HIS A 319 0.84 32.65 -20.47
CA HIS A 319 0.63 33.71 -21.44
C HIS A 319 1.24 35.03 -20.97
N GLU A 320 1.34 36.03 -21.86
CA GLU A 320 2.06 37.28 -21.58
C GLU A 320 1.56 38.07 -20.37
N ASP A 321 0.32 37.83 -19.90
CA ASP A 321 -0.28 38.46 -18.73
C ASP A 321 -0.19 37.63 -17.43
N TYR A 322 0.36 36.41 -17.47
CA TYR A 322 0.42 35.51 -16.31
C TYR A 322 1.19 36.17 -15.16
N HIS A 323 0.62 36.14 -13.95
CA HIS A 323 1.13 36.84 -12.76
C HIS A 323 1.33 38.37 -12.96
N LYS A 324 0.48 39.04 -13.75
CA LYS A 324 0.54 40.50 -13.98
C LYS A 324 -0.80 41.18 -13.76
N VAL A 325 -0.74 42.49 -13.48
CA VAL A 325 -1.92 43.38 -13.37
C VAL A 325 -2.77 43.39 -14.65
N THR A 326 -2.16 43.00 -15.78
CA THR A 326 -2.82 42.91 -17.08
C THR A 326 -3.55 41.58 -17.32
N ASP A 327 -3.63 40.66 -16.34
CA ASP A 327 -4.58 39.54 -16.40
C ASP A 327 -5.99 40.00 -16.02
N SER A 328 -6.63 40.64 -17.00
CA SER A 328 -7.85 41.42 -16.84
C SER A 328 -9.07 40.78 -17.49
N ALA A 329 -10.24 41.02 -16.89
CA ALA A 329 -11.48 40.30 -17.22
C ALA A 329 -11.94 40.47 -18.68
N ASP A 330 -11.53 41.53 -19.37
CA ASP A 330 -11.84 41.76 -20.78
C ASP A 330 -11.23 40.68 -21.70
N LYS A 331 -10.05 40.14 -21.36
CA LYS A 331 -9.26 39.20 -22.18
C LYS A 331 -9.74 37.73 -22.14
N ILE A 332 -10.62 37.40 -21.21
CA ILE A 332 -11.18 36.04 -20.98
C ILE A 332 -11.96 35.54 -22.21
N ASP A 333 -11.55 34.44 -22.83
CA ASP A 333 -12.38 33.67 -23.77
C ASP A 333 -13.39 32.84 -22.96
N ALA A 334 -14.54 33.46 -22.72
CA ALA A 334 -15.62 32.82 -22.00
C ALA A 334 -16.26 31.65 -22.76
N GLN A 335 -16.10 31.57 -24.08
CA GLN A 335 -16.62 30.44 -24.86
C GLN A 335 -15.72 29.21 -24.68
N LEU A 336 -14.40 29.40 -24.65
CA LEU A 336 -13.46 28.34 -24.29
C LEU A 336 -13.70 27.84 -22.85
N ALA A 337 -13.81 28.75 -21.89
CA ALA A 337 -14.08 28.38 -20.50
C ALA A 337 -15.43 27.67 -20.33
N ALA A 338 -16.49 28.14 -21.02
CA ALA A 338 -17.80 27.47 -21.03
C ALA A 338 -17.74 26.07 -21.65
N ASN A 339 -16.89 25.86 -22.66
CA ASN A 339 -16.63 24.54 -23.25
C ASN A 339 -15.91 23.63 -22.24
N THR A 340 -14.92 24.14 -21.50
CA THR A 340 -14.22 23.39 -20.44
C THR A 340 -15.19 22.95 -19.34
N VAL A 341 -16.03 23.85 -18.84
CA VAL A 341 -17.10 23.55 -17.87
C VAL A 341 -18.06 22.49 -18.43
N ALA A 342 -18.46 22.59 -19.70
CA ALA A 342 -19.34 21.62 -20.33
C ALA A 342 -18.70 20.21 -20.35
N LEU A 343 -17.43 20.11 -20.75
CA LEU A 343 -16.67 18.87 -20.75
C LEU A 343 -16.54 18.30 -19.34
N VAL A 344 -16.25 19.12 -18.33
CA VAL A 344 -16.18 18.70 -16.92
C VAL A 344 -17.53 18.16 -16.43
N VAL A 345 -18.66 18.84 -16.69
CA VAL A 345 -19.99 18.30 -16.31
C VAL A 345 -20.27 16.98 -17.02
N GLY A 346 -19.95 16.88 -18.31
CA GLY A 346 -20.05 15.63 -19.08
C GLY A 346 -19.20 14.51 -18.47
N ALA A 347 -17.97 14.83 -18.05
CA ALA A 347 -17.04 13.91 -17.43
C ALA A 347 -17.49 13.49 -16.03
N VAL A 348 -17.92 14.39 -15.16
CA VAL A 348 -18.43 14.03 -13.81
C VAL A 348 -19.69 13.17 -13.94
N ARG A 349 -20.65 13.52 -14.81
CA ARG A 349 -21.85 12.70 -15.06
C ARG A 349 -21.49 11.32 -15.59
N THR A 350 -20.58 11.25 -16.57
CA THR A 350 -20.17 9.96 -17.17
C THR A 350 -19.33 9.16 -16.18
N PHE A 351 -18.43 9.77 -15.42
CA PHE A 351 -17.62 9.11 -14.40
C PHE A 351 -18.51 8.60 -13.26
N ALA A 352 -19.49 9.37 -12.78
CA ALA A 352 -20.48 8.92 -11.80
C ALA A 352 -21.36 7.77 -12.31
N LYS A 353 -21.67 7.74 -13.61
CA LYS A 353 -22.47 6.69 -14.25
C LYS A 353 -21.65 5.43 -14.56
N GLU A 354 -20.44 5.59 -15.09
CA GLU A 354 -19.47 4.50 -15.28
C GLU A 354 -19.05 3.94 -13.93
N MET A 355 -18.88 4.77 -12.91
CA MET A 355 -18.82 4.34 -11.52
C MET A 355 -20.09 3.59 -11.16
N SER A 356 -21.31 4.12 -11.30
CA SER A 356 -22.53 3.38 -10.90
C SER A 356 -22.68 2.03 -11.61
N ALA A 357 -22.32 1.92 -12.89
CA ALA A 357 -22.28 0.66 -13.63
C ALA A 357 -21.11 -0.26 -13.19
N ARG A 358 -20.05 0.31 -12.63
CA ARG A 358 -18.90 -0.35 -12.01
C ARG A 358 -18.98 -0.39 -10.47
N PHE A 359 -20.08 0.03 -9.84
CA PHE A 359 -20.26 0.28 -8.39
C PHE A 359 -21.72 0.65 -8.09
N ASP A 360 -22.64 -0.33 -8.15
CA ASP A 360 -23.82 -0.25 -7.29
C ASP A 360 -23.41 -0.71 -5.89
N LEU A 361 -22.91 0.24 -5.09
CA LEU A 361 -22.61 0.07 -3.66
C LEU A 361 -23.36 1.12 -2.83
N SER A 362 -24.66 1.28 -3.10
CA SER A 362 -25.52 1.82 -2.04
C SER A 362 -25.49 0.87 -0.82
N PRO A 363 -25.75 1.35 0.41
CA PRO A 363 -25.83 0.47 1.59
C PRO A 363 -26.92 -0.62 1.46
N LEU A 364 -27.84 -0.46 0.51
CA LEU A 364 -28.57 -1.56 -0.10
C LEU A 364 -27.68 -2.23 -1.16
N ASN A 365 -26.93 -3.24 -0.70
CA ASN A 365 -26.43 -4.38 -1.48
C ASN A 365 -24.91 -4.59 -1.65
N ALA A 366 -24.06 -4.05 -0.77
CA ALA A 366 -22.95 -4.89 -0.30
C ALA A 366 -23.49 -6.26 0.18
N ASN A 367 -24.62 -6.23 0.91
CA ASN A 367 -25.42 -7.39 1.29
C ASN A 367 -26.28 -8.05 0.19
N ALA A 368 -26.19 -7.72 -1.12
CA ALA A 368 -26.85 -8.52 -2.17
C ALA A 368 -26.03 -8.70 -3.47
N LEU A 369 -24.90 -8.01 -3.62
CA LEU A 369 -23.74 -8.57 -4.33
C LEU A 369 -23.05 -9.67 -3.50
N ALA A 370 -23.21 -9.67 -2.16
CA ALA A 370 -22.87 -10.79 -1.28
C ALA A 370 -24.05 -11.73 -0.94
N ALA A 371 -25.31 -11.27 -0.82
CA ALA A 371 -26.47 -12.18 -0.82
C ALA A 371 -26.85 -12.65 -2.23
N GLY A 372 -25.89 -13.31 -2.85
CA GLY A 372 -26.04 -14.03 -4.10
C GLY A 372 -24.89 -15.02 -4.20
N THR A 373 -25.20 -16.30 -4.34
CA THR A 373 -24.15 -17.33 -4.49
C THR A 373 -23.54 -17.24 -5.89
N ARG A 374 -22.62 -16.27 -6.08
CA ARG A 374 -21.88 -16.06 -7.32
C ARG A 374 -20.86 -17.19 -7.51
N THR A 375 -20.63 -17.61 -8.75
CA THR A 375 -19.47 -18.44 -9.12
C THR A 375 -18.44 -17.56 -9.83
N LEU A 376 -17.19 -17.61 -9.36
CA LEU A 376 -16.04 -16.95 -9.98
C LEU A 376 -15.27 -17.98 -10.82
N ARG A 377 -15.25 -17.80 -12.14
CA ARG A 377 -14.56 -18.72 -13.07
C ARG A 377 -13.11 -18.28 -13.24
N ILE A 378 -12.18 -19.03 -12.65
CA ILE A 378 -10.74 -18.74 -12.69
C ILE A 378 -10.12 -19.36 -13.95
N GLY A 379 -9.35 -18.58 -14.71
CA GLY A 379 -8.47 -19.10 -15.76
C GLY A 379 -7.33 -19.93 -15.18
N ARG A 380 -7.23 -21.19 -15.63
CA ARG A 380 -6.16 -22.12 -15.26
C ARG A 380 -5.38 -22.55 -16.50
N PRO A 381 -4.14 -22.07 -16.71
CA PRO A 381 -3.34 -22.38 -17.88
C PRO A 381 -2.55 -23.67 -17.64
N SER A 382 -1.22 -23.66 -17.81
CA SER A 382 -0.35 -24.71 -17.31
C SER A 382 -0.15 -24.59 -15.78
N VAL A 383 0.30 -25.68 -15.15
CA VAL A 383 0.57 -25.72 -13.70
C VAL A 383 1.70 -24.76 -13.35
N ASN A 384 1.41 -23.68 -12.61
CA ASN A 384 2.37 -22.60 -12.36
C ASN A 384 2.69 -22.38 -10.87
N PRO A 385 3.61 -23.16 -10.25
CA PRO A 385 4.00 -22.98 -8.85
C PRO A 385 4.98 -21.81 -8.69
N PRO A 386 4.91 -21.01 -7.61
CA PRO A 386 4.15 -21.26 -6.38
C PRO A 386 2.66 -20.86 -6.43
N TYR A 387 2.24 -20.14 -7.47
CA TYR A 387 0.91 -19.52 -7.57
C TYR A 387 -0.25 -20.51 -7.60
N TRP A 388 -0.19 -21.56 -8.43
CA TRP A 388 -1.26 -22.56 -8.46
C TRP A 388 -0.81 -23.97 -8.90
N LYS A 389 -1.57 -24.97 -8.45
CA LYS A 389 -1.57 -26.37 -8.89
C LYS A 389 -2.99 -26.94 -8.79
N PRO A 390 -3.31 -28.01 -9.55
CA PRO A 390 -4.54 -28.77 -9.36
C PRO A 390 -4.72 -29.24 -7.92
N SER A 391 -5.95 -29.08 -7.42
CA SER A 391 -6.38 -29.45 -6.07
C SER A 391 -6.22 -30.96 -5.81
N THR A 392 -6.11 -31.33 -4.54
CA THR A 392 -6.02 -32.73 -4.11
C THR A 392 -6.84 -32.96 -2.84
N ARG A 393 -7.22 -34.22 -2.56
CA ARG A 393 -7.96 -34.57 -1.34
C ARG A 393 -7.23 -34.22 -0.03
N ARG A 394 -5.90 -34.04 -0.05
CA ARG A 394 -5.07 -33.68 1.13
C ARG A 394 -4.74 -32.19 1.22
N ASP A 395 -4.85 -31.48 0.12
CA ASP A 395 -4.56 -30.05 0.01
C ASP A 395 -5.45 -29.51 -1.13
N PRO A 396 -6.60 -28.88 -0.79
CA PRO A 396 -7.59 -28.45 -1.77
C PRO A 396 -7.17 -27.15 -2.49
N ASN A 397 -6.39 -26.28 -1.85
CA ASN A 397 -6.06 -24.93 -2.32
C ASN A 397 -4.56 -24.82 -2.62
N ARG A 398 -4.04 -25.67 -3.50
CA ARG A 398 -2.59 -25.79 -3.75
C ARG A 398 -2.02 -24.61 -4.51
N GLY A 399 -1.57 -23.56 -3.82
CA GLY A 399 -0.83 -22.44 -4.39
C GLY A 399 -1.27 -21.09 -3.82
N LEU A 400 -0.40 -20.08 -3.93
CA LEU A 400 -0.65 -18.74 -3.39
C LEU A 400 -2.01 -18.19 -3.85
N ASP A 401 -2.25 -18.16 -5.15
CA ASP A 401 -3.45 -17.64 -5.78
C ASP A 401 -4.68 -18.47 -5.42
N ASN A 402 -4.49 -19.77 -5.17
CA ASN A 402 -5.59 -20.64 -4.74
C ASN A 402 -6.03 -20.31 -3.32
N ASP A 403 -5.12 -20.05 -2.39
CA ASP A 403 -5.48 -19.63 -1.04
C ASP A 403 -6.02 -18.20 -1.01
N VAL A 404 -5.42 -17.26 -1.76
CA VAL A 404 -5.93 -15.89 -1.89
C VAL A 404 -7.36 -15.90 -2.41
N VAL A 405 -7.63 -16.57 -3.54
CA VAL A 405 -8.97 -16.59 -4.13
C VAL A 405 -9.96 -17.43 -3.31
N ALA A 406 -9.53 -18.50 -2.64
CA ALA A 406 -10.40 -19.25 -1.74
C ALA A 406 -10.82 -18.45 -0.50
N GLU A 407 -9.91 -17.67 0.08
CA GLU A 407 -10.20 -16.81 1.24
C GLU A 407 -11.08 -15.62 0.83
N LEU A 408 -10.82 -14.99 -0.31
CA LEU A 408 -11.72 -14.00 -0.93
C LEU A 408 -13.12 -14.57 -1.16
N ALA A 409 -13.22 -15.76 -1.76
CA ALA A 409 -14.51 -16.41 -2.01
C ALA A 409 -15.25 -16.73 -0.71
N LYS A 410 -14.54 -17.20 0.33
CA LYS A 410 -15.08 -17.43 1.68
C LYS A 410 -15.62 -16.14 2.31
N ARG A 411 -14.88 -15.03 2.23
CA ARG A 411 -15.27 -13.72 2.78
C ARG A 411 -16.46 -13.09 2.04
N LEU A 412 -16.52 -13.27 0.72
CA LEU A 412 -17.55 -12.69 -0.15
C LEU A 412 -18.79 -13.60 -0.35
N GLY A 413 -18.79 -14.82 0.19
CA GLY A 413 -19.88 -15.78 0.02
C GLY A 413 -19.96 -16.42 -1.38
N TRP A 414 -18.86 -16.36 -2.14
CA TRP A 414 -18.78 -16.83 -3.52
C TRP A 414 -18.31 -18.30 -3.61
N LYS A 415 -18.62 -18.92 -4.74
CA LYS A 415 -18.07 -20.20 -5.20
C LYS A 415 -16.91 -19.94 -6.17
N VAL A 416 -15.99 -20.88 -6.24
CA VAL A 416 -14.91 -20.90 -7.23
C VAL A 416 -15.16 -22.04 -8.22
N GLU A 417 -14.99 -21.76 -9.51
CA GLU A 417 -14.94 -22.75 -10.57
C GLU A 417 -13.62 -22.59 -11.32
N GLU A 418 -12.88 -23.70 -11.50
CA GLU A 418 -11.63 -23.68 -12.24
C GLU A 418 -11.88 -24.06 -13.70
N LYS A 419 -11.46 -23.19 -14.63
CA LYS A 419 -11.60 -23.44 -16.06
C LYS A 419 -10.23 -23.54 -16.72
N MET A 420 -9.92 -24.74 -17.20
CA MET A 420 -8.71 -24.99 -17.97
C MET A 420 -8.76 -24.22 -19.30
N VAL A 421 -7.74 -23.42 -19.57
CA VAL A 421 -7.55 -22.64 -20.81
C VAL A 421 -6.12 -22.84 -21.31
N PRO A 422 -5.82 -22.73 -22.62
CA PRO A 422 -4.44 -22.65 -23.08
C PRO A 422 -3.78 -21.36 -22.60
N GLU A 423 -2.50 -21.42 -22.23
CA GLU A 423 -1.74 -20.28 -21.68
C GLU A 423 -1.74 -19.07 -22.63
N ALA A 424 -1.37 -19.28 -23.90
CA ALA A 424 -1.43 -18.28 -24.96
C ALA A 424 -2.86 -17.75 -25.30
N LYS A 425 -3.91 -18.27 -24.66
CA LYS A 425 -5.31 -17.84 -24.87
C LYS A 425 -5.96 -17.27 -23.62
N GLU A 426 -5.27 -17.22 -22.49
CA GLU A 426 -5.89 -16.85 -21.22
C GLU A 426 -6.42 -15.41 -21.22
N LEU A 427 -5.63 -14.46 -21.76
CA LEU A 427 -6.07 -13.07 -22.00
C LEU A 427 -7.29 -13.00 -22.94
N GLU A 428 -7.31 -13.83 -23.98
CA GLU A 428 -8.42 -13.90 -24.95
C GLU A 428 -9.71 -14.45 -24.29
N SER A 429 -9.59 -15.51 -23.48
CA SER A 429 -10.69 -16.08 -22.70
C SER A 429 -11.20 -15.09 -21.64
N LEU A 430 -10.33 -14.28 -21.04
CA LEU A 430 -10.76 -13.18 -20.17
C LEU A 430 -11.56 -12.16 -20.97
N ARG A 431 -11.02 -11.61 -22.07
CA ARG A 431 -11.72 -10.65 -22.96
C ARG A 431 -13.10 -11.15 -23.42
N LYS A 432 -13.21 -12.44 -23.76
CA LYS A 432 -14.47 -13.10 -24.20
C LYS A 432 -15.47 -13.40 -23.08
N GLY A 433 -15.10 -13.20 -21.82
CA GLY A 433 -15.93 -13.58 -20.67
C GLY A 433 -16.09 -15.10 -20.48
N GLU A 434 -15.17 -15.88 -21.06
CA GLU A 434 -15.08 -17.31 -20.85
C GLU A 434 -14.59 -17.65 -19.44
N ILE A 435 -13.76 -16.78 -18.87
CA ILE A 435 -13.32 -16.72 -17.47
C ILE A 435 -13.60 -15.31 -16.92
N ASP A 436 -13.64 -15.18 -15.59
CA ASP A 436 -13.92 -13.91 -14.89
C ASP A 436 -12.68 -13.29 -14.26
N VAL A 437 -11.70 -14.11 -13.88
CA VAL A 437 -10.44 -13.65 -13.27
C VAL A 437 -9.27 -14.50 -13.76
N ILE A 438 -8.12 -13.85 -13.93
CA ILE A 438 -6.82 -14.51 -14.03
C ILE A 438 -6.15 -14.45 -12.65
N ALA A 439 -5.80 -15.63 -12.14
CA ALA A 439 -5.18 -15.85 -10.84
C ALA A 439 -4.14 -16.97 -10.98
N ASN A 440 -3.02 -16.65 -11.62
CA ASN A 440 -1.95 -17.58 -11.96
C ASN A 440 -0.52 -17.03 -11.76
N GLY A 441 -0.35 -15.96 -10.99
CA GLY A 441 0.89 -15.17 -10.97
C GLY A 441 0.92 -13.99 -11.95
N PHE A 442 -0.19 -13.26 -12.09
CA PHE A 442 -0.31 -12.20 -13.10
C PHE A 442 0.52 -10.96 -12.73
N LEU A 443 1.68 -10.81 -13.37
CA LEU A 443 2.54 -9.64 -13.21
C LEU A 443 1.96 -8.39 -13.90
N ILE A 444 1.99 -7.26 -13.18
CA ILE A 444 1.59 -5.95 -13.67
C ILE A 444 2.65 -5.30 -14.58
N ASN A 445 2.20 -4.59 -15.61
CA ASN A 445 2.95 -3.59 -16.36
C ASN A 445 1.97 -2.48 -16.80
N GLU A 446 2.49 -1.38 -17.37
CA GLU A 446 1.67 -0.20 -17.74
C GLU A 446 0.59 -0.52 -18.77
N GLU A 447 0.91 -1.34 -19.79
CA GLU A 447 -0.03 -1.78 -20.83
C GLU A 447 -1.19 -2.60 -20.24
N ARG A 448 -0.90 -3.60 -19.40
CA ARG A 448 -1.91 -4.43 -18.73
C ARG A 448 -2.76 -3.63 -17.75
N ALA A 449 -2.20 -2.59 -17.13
CA ALA A 449 -2.94 -1.67 -16.25
C ALA A 449 -3.89 -0.74 -17.02
N ALA A 450 -3.57 -0.42 -18.28
CA ALA A 450 -4.48 0.28 -19.18
C ALA A 450 -5.57 -0.63 -19.77
N GLU A 451 -5.26 -1.92 -20.01
CA GLU A 451 -6.21 -2.85 -20.65
C GLU A 451 -7.20 -3.53 -19.65
N PHE A 452 -6.75 -3.91 -18.46
CA PHE A 452 -7.52 -4.77 -17.55
C PHE A 452 -7.94 -4.08 -16.24
N ALA A 453 -9.00 -4.59 -15.63
CA ALA A 453 -9.37 -4.21 -14.27
C ALA A 453 -8.49 -4.99 -13.28
N LEU A 454 -7.36 -4.40 -12.90
CA LEU A 454 -6.42 -4.98 -11.95
C LEU A 454 -6.80 -4.64 -10.50
N THR A 455 -6.53 -5.57 -9.58
CA THR A 455 -6.62 -5.31 -8.13
C THR A 455 -5.40 -4.55 -7.61
N SER A 456 -5.41 -4.16 -6.33
CA SER A 456 -4.15 -3.95 -5.60
C SER A 456 -3.26 -5.20 -5.68
N PRO A 457 -1.92 -5.05 -5.62
CA PRO A 457 -1.01 -6.18 -5.48
C PRO A 457 -1.32 -7.02 -4.24
N TYR A 458 -1.49 -8.33 -4.43
CA TYR A 458 -1.55 -9.27 -3.32
C TYR A 458 -0.19 -9.89 -3.01
N LEU A 459 0.82 -9.67 -3.86
CA LEU A 459 2.22 -9.97 -3.61
C LEU A 459 3.08 -8.91 -4.32
N THR A 460 3.99 -8.27 -3.60
CA THR A 460 4.91 -7.26 -4.13
C THR A 460 6.32 -7.84 -4.33
N GLY A 461 7.07 -7.32 -5.29
CA GLY A 461 8.48 -7.69 -5.52
C GLY A 461 8.73 -9.14 -5.94
N SER A 462 7.70 -9.87 -6.40
CA SER A 462 7.83 -11.23 -6.94
C SER A 462 8.83 -11.24 -8.11
N GLY A 463 8.68 -10.29 -9.03
CA GLY A 463 9.70 -9.84 -9.98
C GLY A 463 9.87 -10.68 -11.24
N ILE A 464 10.66 -10.12 -12.16
CA ILE A 464 11.09 -10.78 -13.41
C ILE A 464 12.51 -11.33 -13.19
N GLY A 465 12.78 -12.52 -13.72
CA GLY A 465 14.05 -13.20 -13.58
C GLY A 465 14.44 -14.03 -14.80
N ALA A 466 15.65 -14.59 -14.74
CA ALA A 466 16.18 -15.55 -15.71
C ALA A 466 16.46 -16.89 -15.04
N LEU A 467 16.00 -17.98 -15.65
CA LEU A 467 16.48 -19.33 -15.36
C LEU A 467 17.66 -19.64 -16.29
N VAL A 468 18.78 -20.04 -15.70
CA VAL A 468 20.04 -20.30 -16.39
C VAL A 468 20.66 -21.60 -15.86
N LYS A 469 21.62 -22.19 -16.59
CA LYS A 469 22.47 -23.25 -16.02
C LYS A 469 23.21 -22.70 -14.80
N LYS A 470 23.46 -23.55 -13.80
CA LYS A 470 24.04 -23.14 -12.51
C LYS A 470 25.41 -22.48 -12.62
N ASP A 471 26.21 -22.90 -13.60
CA ASP A 471 27.53 -22.38 -13.97
C ASP A 471 27.48 -21.20 -14.97
N SER A 472 26.29 -20.78 -15.41
CA SER A 472 26.13 -19.68 -16.37
C SER A 472 26.77 -18.38 -15.86
N PRO A 473 27.45 -17.60 -16.73
CA PRO A 473 27.99 -16.29 -16.37
C PRO A 473 26.92 -15.22 -16.17
N ILE A 474 25.66 -15.49 -16.53
CA ILE A 474 24.55 -14.52 -16.38
C ILE A 474 24.24 -14.34 -14.89
N LYS A 475 24.35 -13.11 -14.39
CA LYS A 475 24.04 -12.68 -13.01
C LYS A 475 23.21 -11.39 -12.95
N SER A 476 23.09 -10.66 -14.05
CA SER A 476 22.44 -9.36 -14.17
C SER A 476 21.82 -9.15 -15.54
N VAL A 477 21.06 -8.06 -15.70
CA VAL A 477 20.50 -7.62 -17.01
C VAL A 477 21.60 -7.37 -18.03
N ALA A 478 22.76 -6.85 -17.62
CA ALA A 478 23.88 -6.54 -18.51
C ALA A 478 24.50 -7.80 -19.15
N ASP A 479 24.39 -8.96 -18.49
CA ASP A 479 24.94 -10.23 -19.00
C ASP A 479 24.08 -10.88 -20.09
N LEU A 480 22.86 -10.36 -20.31
CA LEU A 480 21.94 -10.79 -21.37
C LEU A 480 22.33 -10.23 -22.75
N ASN A 481 23.25 -9.26 -22.80
CA ASN A 481 23.74 -8.69 -24.06
C ASN A 481 24.33 -9.79 -24.97
N ALA A 482 23.88 -9.84 -26.23
CA ALA A 482 24.21 -10.87 -27.23
C ALA A 482 23.90 -12.32 -26.82
N ARG A 483 23.00 -12.54 -25.84
CA ARG A 483 22.49 -13.87 -25.46
C ARG A 483 21.19 -14.20 -26.17
N ARG A 484 20.96 -15.49 -26.43
CA ARG A 484 19.66 -16.02 -26.85
C ARG A 484 18.78 -16.20 -25.63
N ILE A 485 17.77 -15.36 -25.48
CA ILE A 485 16.87 -15.38 -24.33
C ILE A 485 15.48 -15.86 -24.76
N GLY A 486 14.97 -16.88 -24.08
CA GLY A 486 13.59 -17.33 -24.26
C GLY A 486 12.64 -16.46 -23.48
N VAL A 487 11.53 -16.04 -24.07
CA VAL A 487 10.44 -15.37 -23.34
C VAL A 487 9.09 -15.77 -23.96
N ALA A 488 8.04 -15.86 -23.15
CA ALA A 488 6.70 -16.17 -23.64
C ALA A 488 6.06 -14.91 -24.26
N ASP A 489 5.41 -15.07 -25.41
CA ASP A 489 4.76 -13.98 -26.13
C ASP A 489 3.54 -13.43 -25.35
N ASN A 490 3.27 -12.13 -25.47
CA ASN A 490 2.24 -11.37 -24.75
C ASN A 490 2.41 -11.37 -23.21
N SER A 491 3.63 -11.63 -22.72
CA SER A 491 3.96 -11.64 -21.29
C SER A 491 4.50 -10.30 -20.80
N ALA A 492 4.32 -9.99 -19.51
CA ALA A 492 4.99 -8.82 -18.91
C ALA A 492 6.52 -8.93 -18.98
N SER A 493 7.06 -10.15 -19.03
CA SER A 493 8.48 -10.42 -19.21
C SER A 493 8.98 -10.15 -20.64
N GLU A 494 8.12 -10.29 -21.66
CA GLU A 494 8.44 -9.93 -23.04
C GLU A 494 8.57 -8.41 -23.18
N VAL A 495 7.57 -7.65 -22.73
CA VAL A 495 7.59 -6.17 -22.72
C VAL A 495 8.85 -5.67 -22.01
N TRP A 496 9.14 -6.22 -20.82
CA TRP A 496 10.38 -5.93 -20.10
C TRP A 496 11.65 -6.29 -20.88
N ALA A 497 11.69 -7.44 -21.57
CA ALA A 497 12.86 -7.86 -22.33
C ALA A 497 13.09 -6.97 -23.57
N LEU A 498 12.02 -6.56 -24.25
CA LEU A 498 12.06 -5.62 -25.37
C LEU A 498 12.61 -4.24 -24.94
N GLU A 499 12.23 -3.75 -23.76
CA GLU A 499 12.70 -2.48 -23.21
C GLU A 499 14.11 -2.54 -22.62
N ARG A 500 14.45 -3.60 -21.88
CA ARG A 500 15.63 -3.64 -21.00
C ARG A 500 16.74 -4.57 -21.48
N ALA A 501 16.41 -5.59 -22.28
CA ALA A 501 17.36 -6.53 -22.86
C ALA A 501 17.53 -6.31 -24.38
N THR A 502 17.47 -5.05 -24.83
CA THR A 502 17.48 -4.60 -26.25
C THR A 502 18.62 -5.13 -27.13
N LYS A 503 19.70 -5.67 -26.54
CA LYS A 503 20.85 -6.25 -27.26
C LYS A 503 20.89 -7.79 -27.20
N ALA A 504 19.88 -8.42 -26.61
CA ALA A 504 19.71 -9.87 -26.61
C ALA A 504 18.98 -10.33 -27.88
N SER A 505 19.19 -11.59 -28.27
CA SER A 505 18.36 -12.25 -29.27
C SER A 505 17.15 -12.87 -28.57
N ILE A 506 16.02 -12.17 -28.60
CA ILE A 506 14.75 -12.64 -28.04
C ILE A 506 14.19 -13.75 -28.93
N ILE A 507 13.75 -14.86 -28.31
CA ILE A 507 13.18 -16.02 -29.00
C ILE A 507 11.90 -16.44 -28.25
N ALA A 508 10.80 -16.63 -28.97
CA ALA A 508 9.54 -17.10 -28.40
C ALA A 508 9.71 -18.43 -27.62
N ALA A 509 9.02 -18.53 -26.48
CA ALA A 509 9.10 -19.61 -25.51
C ALA A 509 7.72 -19.99 -24.94
N ASP A 510 6.72 -20.15 -25.82
CA ASP A 510 5.32 -20.42 -25.46
C ASP A 510 5.01 -21.89 -25.14
N GLY A 511 6.04 -22.73 -25.13
CA GLY A 511 5.91 -24.13 -24.72
C GLY A 511 5.71 -24.25 -23.21
N ALA A 512 5.21 -25.42 -22.76
CA ALA A 512 5.12 -25.69 -21.33
C ALA A 512 6.51 -25.58 -20.68
N ILE A 513 6.62 -24.87 -19.55
CA ILE A 513 7.90 -24.47 -18.92
C ILE A 513 9.00 -25.55 -18.86
N GLY A 514 8.63 -26.84 -18.70
CA GLY A 514 9.60 -27.94 -18.72
C GLY A 514 10.31 -28.14 -20.08
N MET A 515 9.65 -27.86 -21.19
CA MET A 515 10.24 -27.87 -22.54
C MET A 515 11.21 -26.70 -22.71
N GLU A 516 10.83 -25.51 -22.24
CA GLU A 516 11.65 -24.30 -22.32
C GLU A 516 12.90 -24.40 -21.43
N VAL A 517 12.78 -25.01 -20.25
CA VAL A 517 13.94 -25.38 -19.42
C VAL A 517 14.87 -26.34 -20.16
N SER A 518 14.33 -27.30 -20.93
CA SER A 518 15.16 -28.22 -21.72
C SER A 518 15.86 -27.55 -22.91
N ARG A 519 15.34 -26.42 -23.43
CA ARG A 519 16.06 -25.58 -24.40
C ARG A 519 17.26 -24.87 -23.75
N VAL A 520 17.12 -24.40 -22.51
CA VAL A 520 18.26 -23.89 -21.71
C VAL A 520 19.27 -25.01 -21.41
N GLU A 521 18.79 -26.20 -21.06
CA GLU A 521 19.61 -27.40 -20.81
C GLU A 521 20.49 -27.78 -22.02
N LYS A 522 19.88 -27.85 -23.21
CA LYS A 522 20.55 -28.19 -24.47
C LYS A 522 21.46 -27.08 -25.00
N GLY A 523 21.29 -25.84 -24.51
CA GLY A 523 21.98 -24.67 -25.03
C GLY A 523 21.36 -24.13 -26.31
N ASP A 524 20.07 -24.39 -26.57
CA ASP A 524 19.28 -23.71 -27.59
C ASP A 524 18.93 -22.27 -27.13
N LEU A 525 18.81 -22.09 -25.82
CA LEU A 525 18.69 -20.80 -25.12
C LEU A 525 19.83 -20.67 -24.10
N ASP A 526 20.29 -19.44 -23.88
CA ASP A 526 21.29 -19.12 -22.83
C ASP A 526 20.60 -18.78 -21.49
N ALA A 527 19.36 -18.28 -21.56
CA ALA A 527 18.47 -18.02 -20.43
C ALA A 527 16.99 -18.16 -20.84
N LEU A 528 16.11 -18.48 -19.87
CA LEU A 528 14.66 -18.37 -19.99
C LEU A 528 14.18 -17.25 -19.06
N ILE A 529 13.55 -16.22 -19.61
CA ILE A 529 13.05 -15.04 -18.89
C ILE A 529 11.57 -15.24 -18.54
N GLY A 530 11.18 -14.84 -17.33
CA GLY A 530 9.83 -15.01 -16.82
C GLY A 530 9.65 -14.51 -15.40
N ASP A 531 8.55 -14.89 -14.74
CA ASP A 531 8.32 -14.64 -13.33
C ASP A 531 9.42 -15.30 -12.47
N PHE A 532 10.12 -14.49 -11.65
CA PHE A 532 11.24 -14.96 -10.85
C PHE A 532 10.83 -15.99 -9.79
N ALA A 533 9.65 -15.89 -9.19
CA ALA A 533 9.20 -16.84 -8.18
C ALA A 533 8.94 -18.24 -8.80
N VAL A 534 8.41 -18.28 -10.02
CA VAL A 534 8.24 -19.52 -10.80
C VAL A 534 9.60 -20.13 -11.16
N LEU A 535 10.51 -19.32 -11.68
CA LEU A 535 11.84 -19.77 -12.09
C LEU A 535 12.69 -20.21 -10.87
N ALA A 536 12.59 -19.50 -9.74
CA ALA A 536 13.22 -19.90 -8.48
C ALA A 536 12.61 -21.20 -7.93
N ALA A 537 11.29 -21.38 -8.00
CA ALA A 537 10.63 -22.63 -7.63
C ALA A 537 11.02 -23.81 -8.55
N ARG A 538 11.43 -23.55 -9.80
CA ARG A 538 12.00 -24.55 -10.72
C ARG A 538 13.45 -24.87 -10.37
N ALA A 539 14.32 -23.86 -10.21
CA ALA A 539 15.73 -24.04 -9.83
C ALA A 539 15.87 -24.77 -8.48
N LYS A 540 15.00 -24.50 -7.50
CA LYS A 540 14.97 -25.21 -6.21
C LYS A 540 14.69 -26.72 -6.34
N ARG A 541 14.02 -27.16 -7.41
CA ARG A 541 13.75 -28.60 -7.67
C ARG A 541 14.82 -29.26 -8.52
N ASP A 542 15.66 -28.48 -9.20
CA ASP A 542 16.57 -28.97 -10.22
C ASP A 542 17.92 -28.25 -10.07
N PRO A 543 18.84 -28.80 -9.25
CA PRO A 543 20.11 -28.16 -8.90
C PRO A 543 21.08 -27.94 -10.06
N ALA A 544 20.75 -28.37 -11.29
CA ALA A 544 21.48 -28.03 -12.51
C ALA A 544 21.25 -26.58 -12.96
N PHE A 545 20.20 -25.92 -12.44
CA PHE A 545 19.83 -24.56 -12.80
C PHE A 545 19.96 -23.57 -11.63
N ALA A 546 20.03 -22.29 -11.95
CA ALA A 546 19.91 -21.18 -11.03
C ALA A 546 18.86 -20.19 -11.55
N ALA A 547 18.19 -19.49 -10.64
CA ALA A 547 17.33 -18.36 -10.96
C ALA A 547 18.02 -17.05 -10.57
N VAL A 548 18.05 -16.10 -11.50
CA VAL A 548 18.65 -14.77 -11.36
C VAL A 548 17.54 -13.74 -11.36
N ARG A 549 17.47 -12.86 -10.36
CA ARG A 549 16.50 -11.77 -10.34
C ARG A 549 16.99 -10.65 -11.26
N LEU A 550 16.11 -10.14 -12.12
CA LEU A 550 16.44 -9.12 -13.13
C LEU A 550 15.72 -7.79 -12.90
N ALA A 551 14.48 -7.82 -12.40
CA ALA A 551 13.73 -6.63 -12.04
C ALA A 551 12.66 -6.92 -10.97
N PRO A 552 12.24 -5.92 -10.18
CA PRO A 552 11.00 -5.99 -9.41
C PRO A 552 9.79 -5.92 -10.35
N ALA A 553 8.71 -6.55 -9.91
CA ALA A 553 7.38 -6.55 -10.52
C ALA A 553 6.41 -7.10 -9.47
N ASP A 554 5.16 -6.65 -9.52
CA ASP A 554 4.13 -7.00 -8.53
C ASP A 554 3.07 -7.91 -9.15
N THR A 555 2.46 -8.76 -8.31
CA THR A 555 1.46 -9.74 -8.71
C THR A 555 0.06 -9.30 -8.26
N VAL A 556 -0.87 -9.25 -9.21
CA VAL A 556 -2.27 -8.79 -9.05
C VAL A 556 -3.26 -9.85 -9.53
N LEU A 557 -4.55 -9.69 -9.22
CA LEU A 557 -5.61 -10.42 -9.89
C LEU A 557 -6.15 -9.55 -11.04
N ALA A 558 -6.36 -10.14 -12.22
CA ALA A 558 -6.82 -9.42 -13.41
C ALA A 558 -8.24 -9.81 -13.82
N PHE A 559 -9.10 -8.81 -13.98
CA PHE A 559 -10.50 -8.92 -14.41
C PHE A 559 -10.71 -8.19 -15.75
N ARG A 560 -11.83 -8.42 -16.43
CA ARG A 560 -12.18 -7.68 -17.67
C ARG A 560 -12.30 -6.19 -17.35
N ALA A 561 -11.97 -5.29 -18.27
CA ALA A 561 -12.13 -3.84 -18.08
C ALA A 561 -13.55 -3.42 -17.63
N GLY A 562 -14.58 -4.14 -18.09
CA GLY A 562 -15.98 -3.95 -17.69
C GLY A 562 -16.35 -4.49 -16.30
N ASP A 563 -15.54 -5.37 -15.71
CA ASP A 563 -15.76 -5.98 -14.39
C ASP A 563 -15.12 -5.16 -13.24
N ARG A 564 -14.85 -3.86 -13.46
CA ARG A 564 -14.08 -3.05 -12.51
C ARG A 564 -14.65 -3.05 -11.08
N THR A 565 -15.98 -3.14 -10.91
CA THR A 565 -16.66 -3.39 -9.61
C THR A 565 -16.08 -4.55 -8.84
N ILE A 566 -15.80 -5.64 -9.55
CA ILE A 566 -15.43 -6.93 -8.97
C ILE A 566 -13.97 -6.87 -8.58
N ALA A 567 -13.11 -6.27 -9.41
CA ALA A 567 -11.73 -5.96 -9.07
C ALA A 567 -11.64 -5.03 -7.84
N ASP A 568 -12.51 -4.02 -7.74
CA ASP A 568 -12.46 -3.07 -6.63
C ASP A 568 -13.08 -3.62 -5.32
N VAL A 569 -14.14 -4.45 -5.40
CA VAL A 569 -14.63 -5.25 -4.24
C VAL A 569 -13.56 -6.21 -3.75
N VAL A 570 -12.87 -6.90 -4.67
CA VAL A 570 -11.75 -7.78 -4.32
C VAL A 570 -10.58 -6.99 -3.75
N THR A 571 -10.27 -5.80 -4.27
CA THR A 571 -9.25 -4.89 -3.72
C THR A 571 -9.58 -4.46 -2.29
N SER A 572 -10.84 -4.11 -2.02
CA SER A 572 -11.31 -3.79 -0.65
C SER A 572 -11.14 -4.98 0.30
N GLU A 573 -11.44 -6.21 -0.15
CA GLU A 573 -11.27 -7.40 0.69
C GLU A 573 -9.80 -7.82 0.84
N LEU A 574 -8.97 -7.66 -0.18
CA LEU A 574 -7.51 -7.81 -0.08
C LEU A 574 -6.92 -6.84 0.96
N ALA A 575 -7.39 -5.59 1.00
CA ALA A 575 -6.96 -4.62 2.01
C ALA A 575 -7.37 -5.02 3.45
N LYS A 576 -8.53 -5.66 3.62
CA LYS A 576 -8.93 -6.25 4.92
C LYS A 576 -8.08 -7.47 5.27
N MET A 577 -7.79 -8.34 4.31
CA MET A 577 -6.90 -9.48 4.50
C MET A 577 -5.45 -9.04 4.82
N GLU A 578 -5.01 -7.89 4.32
CA GLU A 578 -3.74 -7.27 4.71
C GLU A 578 -3.80 -6.78 6.17
N SER A 579 -4.83 -5.98 6.53
CA SER A 579 -4.92 -5.38 7.87
C SER A 579 -5.20 -6.37 8.99
N ASP A 580 -5.91 -7.47 8.73
CA ASP A 580 -6.11 -8.58 9.68
C ASP A 580 -4.99 -9.64 9.63
N GLY A 581 -3.98 -9.45 8.77
CA GLY A 581 -2.81 -10.32 8.64
C GLY A 581 -3.06 -11.66 7.94
N THR A 582 -4.28 -11.93 7.45
CA THR A 582 -4.58 -13.15 6.69
C THR A 582 -3.75 -13.25 5.40
N LEU A 583 -3.54 -12.14 4.69
CA LEU A 583 -2.75 -12.13 3.46
C LEU A 583 -1.26 -12.37 3.75
N ALA A 584 -0.73 -11.82 4.85
CA ALA A 584 0.62 -12.13 5.33
C ALA A 584 0.78 -13.63 5.65
N GLN A 585 -0.20 -14.27 6.32
CA GLN A 585 -0.18 -15.72 6.57
C GLN A 585 -0.21 -16.55 5.28
N ILE A 586 -1.03 -16.14 4.30
CA ILE A 586 -1.10 -16.79 2.98
C ILE A 586 0.24 -16.65 2.24
N ARG A 587 0.81 -15.44 2.17
CA ARG A 587 2.13 -15.21 1.57
C ARG A 587 3.23 -16.03 2.25
N ALA A 588 3.25 -16.06 3.58
CA ALA A 588 4.20 -16.84 4.39
C ALA A 588 4.14 -18.35 4.09
N LYS A 589 2.96 -18.93 3.90
CA LYS A 589 2.77 -20.35 3.51
C LYS A 589 3.53 -20.72 2.22
N TYR A 590 3.76 -19.74 1.33
CA TYR A 590 4.48 -19.94 0.07
C TYR A 590 5.90 -19.36 0.05
N GLY A 591 6.40 -18.89 1.19
CA GLY A 591 7.76 -18.36 1.34
C GLY A 591 7.94 -16.90 0.90
N PHE A 592 6.85 -16.13 0.89
CA PHE A 592 6.87 -14.70 0.63
C PHE A 592 6.63 -13.94 1.95
N ILE A 593 7.67 -13.50 2.61
CA ILE A 593 7.59 -12.47 3.65
C ILE A 593 8.60 -11.39 3.26
N ALA A 594 8.28 -10.14 3.53
CA ALA A 594 9.19 -9.01 3.37
C ALA A 594 8.75 -7.90 4.35
N HIS A 595 9.73 -7.18 4.90
CA HIS A 595 9.53 -6.11 5.88
C HIS A 595 10.29 -4.86 5.46
N THR A 596 9.77 -3.70 5.84
CA THR A 596 10.45 -2.41 5.80
C THR A 596 11.36 -2.29 7.01
N VAL A 597 12.68 -2.21 6.80
CA VAL A 597 13.67 -2.24 7.89
C VAL A 597 14.30 -0.87 8.11
N ILE A 598 14.19 -0.34 9.33
CA ILE A 598 15.06 0.75 9.79
C ILE A 598 16.23 0.21 10.59
N GLY A 599 17.43 0.74 10.39
CA GLY A 599 18.55 0.44 11.27
C GLY A 599 19.78 1.30 11.09
N GLN A 600 20.69 1.20 12.05
CA GLN A 600 21.99 1.88 12.04
C GLN A 600 23.11 0.89 11.71
N ASP A 601 23.90 1.21 10.69
CA ASP A 601 25.14 0.51 10.29
C ASP A 601 25.91 1.43 9.31
N LYS A 602 27.18 1.12 8.98
CA LYS A 602 28.00 1.82 7.96
C LYS A 602 28.07 3.35 8.17
N GLY A 603 27.97 3.80 9.42
CA GLY A 603 28.03 5.22 9.78
C GLY A 603 26.76 6.03 9.42
N ARG A 604 25.61 5.36 9.26
CA ARG A 604 24.32 5.96 8.87
C ARG A 604 23.13 5.23 9.51
N VAL A 605 22.00 5.91 9.59
CA VAL A 605 20.68 5.27 9.80
C VAL A 605 19.95 5.31 8.48
N ILE A 606 19.43 4.16 8.04
CA ILE A 606 18.63 4.05 6.81
C ILE A 606 17.27 3.39 7.07
N ILE A 607 16.29 3.72 6.24
CA ILE A 607 15.05 2.95 6.05
C ILE A 607 15.17 2.25 4.70
N LEU A 608 15.16 0.91 4.73
CA LEU A 608 15.22 0.02 3.59
C LEU A 608 13.82 -0.54 3.32
N SER A 609 13.31 -0.34 2.11
CA SER A 609 12.03 -0.89 1.67
C SER A 609 12.09 -2.42 1.51
N PRO A 610 10.93 -3.10 1.44
CA PRO A 610 10.84 -4.52 1.08
C PRO A 610 11.48 -4.86 -0.29
N SER A 611 11.64 -3.88 -1.18
CA SER A 611 12.29 -4.04 -2.49
C SER A 611 13.82 -3.82 -2.46
N GLY A 612 14.41 -3.54 -1.30
CA GLY A 612 15.85 -3.25 -1.17
C GLY A 612 16.21 -1.81 -1.56
N SER A 613 15.24 -0.88 -1.58
CA SER A 613 15.48 0.53 -1.90
C SER A 613 15.65 1.35 -0.63
N ILE A 614 16.65 2.24 -0.57
CA ILE A 614 16.82 3.16 0.55
C ILE A 614 15.83 4.32 0.38
N GLU A 615 14.79 4.34 1.22
CA GLU A 615 13.73 5.38 1.20
C GLU A 615 14.12 6.61 2.03
N TRP A 616 14.98 6.42 3.02
CA TRP A 616 15.43 7.47 3.92
C TRP A 616 16.84 7.16 4.45
N GLU A 617 17.66 8.19 4.62
CA GLU A 617 19.03 8.08 5.10
C GLU A 617 19.45 9.34 5.88
N VAL A 618 20.14 9.17 7.02
CA VAL A 618 20.87 10.25 7.70
C VAL A 618 22.24 9.75 8.17
N PRO A 619 23.31 10.56 8.10
CA PRO A 619 24.60 10.23 8.71
C PRO A 619 24.47 10.01 10.23
N CYS A 620 25.08 8.94 10.74
CA CYS A 620 25.10 8.57 12.15
C CYS A 620 26.35 7.73 12.42
N GLY A 621 27.48 8.41 12.65
CA GLY A 621 28.80 7.78 12.80
C GLY A 621 29.00 6.95 14.07
N HIS A 622 28.13 7.09 15.07
CA HIS A 622 28.15 6.26 16.27
C HIS A 622 27.36 4.96 16.04
N ASN A 623 27.92 3.81 16.47
CA ASN A 623 27.20 2.54 16.44
C ASN A 623 26.07 2.56 17.48
N SER A 624 24.83 2.49 17.02
CA SER A 624 23.64 2.72 17.83
C SER A 624 23.18 1.45 18.53
N HIS A 625 23.05 1.51 19.86
CA HIS A 625 22.59 0.38 20.69
C HIS A 625 21.08 0.40 20.95
N ASP A 626 20.40 1.52 20.66
CA ASP A 626 18.94 1.57 20.61
C ASP A 626 18.46 2.53 19.51
N LEU A 627 17.22 2.36 19.05
CA LEU A 627 16.59 3.20 18.01
C LEU A 627 15.08 3.02 18.13
N GLN A 628 14.29 4.08 17.96
CA GLN A 628 12.82 3.96 17.99
C GLN A 628 12.15 4.76 16.88
N VAL A 629 11.09 4.17 16.32
CA VAL A 629 10.09 4.88 15.50
C VAL A 629 8.93 5.24 16.42
N LEU A 630 8.64 6.54 16.54
CA LEU A 630 7.59 7.08 17.38
C LEU A 630 6.22 7.03 16.70
N ALA A 631 5.15 7.09 17.48
CA ALA A 631 3.76 7.04 16.98
C ALA A 631 3.40 8.24 16.07
N ASN A 632 4.08 9.37 16.21
CA ASN A 632 3.97 10.54 15.32
C ASN A 632 4.82 10.42 14.03
N GLY A 633 5.47 9.27 13.80
CA GLY A 633 6.35 9.02 12.65
C GLY A 633 7.80 9.49 12.84
N ASN A 634 8.12 10.27 13.88
CA ASN A 634 9.48 10.72 14.18
C ASN A 634 10.38 9.54 14.61
N LEU A 635 11.69 9.78 14.62
CA LEU A 635 12.72 8.81 14.98
C LEU A 635 13.47 9.29 16.23
N LEU A 636 13.59 8.46 17.27
CA LEU A 636 14.60 8.65 18.32
C LEU A 636 15.89 7.95 17.89
N LEU A 637 16.95 8.75 17.72
CA LEU A 637 18.26 8.34 17.23
C LEU A 637 19.35 8.64 18.27
N HIS A 638 20.46 7.92 18.19
CA HIS A 638 21.59 7.97 19.13
C HIS A 638 22.88 8.39 18.39
N PRO A 639 23.01 9.66 17.95
CA PRO A 639 24.10 10.09 17.07
C PRO A 639 25.49 10.15 17.73
N ALA A 640 25.57 10.07 19.07
CA ALA A 640 26.82 10.05 19.82
C ALA A 640 26.61 9.30 21.16
N PRO A 641 27.67 8.77 21.81
CA PRO A 641 27.53 7.87 22.96
C PRO A 641 26.62 8.38 24.07
N ASN A 642 26.62 9.67 24.35
CA ASN A 642 25.84 10.32 25.39
C ASN A 642 24.67 11.19 24.88
N LYS A 643 24.32 11.16 23.59
CA LYS A 643 23.32 12.06 22.99
C LYS A 643 22.19 11.32 22.28
N ILE A 644 20.94 11.69 22.60
CA ILE A 644 19.73 11.26 21.88
C ILE A 644 19.17 12.49 21.14
N VAL A 645 18.60 12.27 19.95
CA VAL A 645 17.80 13.26 19.23
C VAL A 645 16.46 12.67 18.80
N GLU A 646 15.37 13.44 18.89
CA GLU A 646 14.15 13.19 18.15
C GLU A 646 14.24 13.93 16.81
N MET A 647 14.15 13.17 15.72
CA MET A 647 14.27 13.66 14.35
C MET A 647 13.00 13.37 13.56
N THR A 648 12.49 14.38 12.85
CA THR A 648 11.36 14.23 11.92
C THR A 648 11.78 13.52 10.63
N ARG A 649 10.80 13.06 9.83
CA ARG A 649 11.10 12.43 8.53
C ARG A 649 11.75 13.38 7.52
N ASP A 650 11.51 14.69 7.61
CA ASP A 650 12.23 15.73 6.86
C ASP A 650 13.58 16.13 7.51
N LYS A 651 14.10 15.29 8.42
CA LYS A 651 15.45 15.33 9.01
C LYS A 651 15.73 16.52 9.93
N LYS A 652 14.69 17.15 10.50
CA LYS A 652 14.83 18.22 11.51
C LYS A 652 14.89 17.60 12.91
N VAL A 653 15.86 18.04 13.71
CA VAL A 653 15.89 17.72 15.15
C VAL A 653 14.86 18.59 15.86
N VAL A 654 13.89 17.97 16.53
CA VAL A 654 12.79 18.65 17.26
C VAL A 654 12.92 18.55 18.78
N TRP A 655 13.74 17.62 19.27
CA TRP A 655 14.12 17.50 20.68
C TRP A 655 15.49 16.83 20.78
N GLU A 656 16.28 17.16 21.79
CA GLU A 656 17.53 16.46 22.07
C GLU A 656 17.85 16.38 23.56
N TRP A 657 18.63 15.38 23.92
CA TRP A 657 19.18 15.20 25.27
C TRP A 657 20.65 14.83 25.19
N THR A 658 21.46 15.37 26.10
CA THR A 658 22.87 15.01 26.23
C THR A 658 23.21 14.73 27.70
N SER A 659 23.46 13.46 28.00
CA SER A 659 23.88 13.00 29.33
C SER A 659 25.30 13.47 29.65
N LYS A 660 25.54 13.78 30.93
CA LYS A 660 26.84 14.23 31.47
C LYS A 660 27.20 13.40 32.71
N PRO A 661 28.49 13.25 33.04
CA PRO A 661 28.90 12.63 34.31
C PRO A 661 28.33 13.40 35.51
N GLU A 662 27.64 12.69 36.39
CA GLU A 662 27.05 13.23 37.62
C GLU A 662 27.76 12.66 38.84
N ALA A 663 28.07 13.49 39.83
CA ALA A 663 28.82 13.04 41.02
C ALA A 663 28.11 11.87 41.73
N PRO A 664 28.82 10.79 42.11
CA PRO A 664 30.27 10.65 42.16
C PRO A 664 30.95 10.11 40.88
N ASN A 665 30.24 9.95 39.77
CA ASN A 665 30.82 9.42 38.52
C ASN A 665 31.87 10.39 37.94
N THR A 666 33.09 9.88 37.71
CA THR A 666 34.20 10.59 37.06
C THR A 666 34.51 10.05 35.66
N GLN A 667 33.83 9.00 35.23
CA GLN A 667 33.98 8.38 33.92
C GLN A 667 33.07 9.06 32.88
N ARG A 668 33.32 8.79 31.58
CA ARG A 668 32.35 9.16 30.52
C ARG A 668 31.02 8.44 30.74
N VAL A 669 29.94 9.03 30.26
CA VAL A 669 28.60 8.41 30.24
C VAL A 669 28.31 7.93 28.83
N GLU A 670 27.74 6.74 28.70
CA GLU A 670 27.11 6.28 27.46
C GLU A 670 25.64 5.94 27.73
N ILE A 671 24.85 5.95 26.67
CA ILE A 671 23.44 5.59 26.66
C ILE A 671 23.30 4.33 25.82
N HIS A 672 22.70 3.28 26.38
CA HIS A 672 22.48 2.02 25.66
C HIS A 672 21.03 1.55 25.67
N GLY A 673 20.12 2.38 26.19
CA GLY A 673 18.68 2.16 26.15
C GLY A 673 17.92 3.46 26.39
N PHE A 674 16.91 3.72 25.58
CA PHE A 674 16.00 4.84 25.73
C PHE A 674 14.62 4.50 25.18
N GLN A 675 13.58 5.19 25.66
CA GLN A 675 12.20 4.93 25.24
C GLN A 675 11.31 6.17 25.40
N ARG A 676 10.59 6.55 24.35
CA ARG A 676 9.47 7.49 24.50
C ARG A 676 8.32 6.76 25.18
N LEU A 677 7.89 7.27 26.32
CA LEU A 677 6.79 6.73 27.12
C LEU A 677 5.45 7.31 26.65
N SER A 678 4.36 6.65 27.03
CA SER A 678 2.98 7.04 26.66
C SER A 678 2.51 8.35 27.30
N ASP A 679 3.16 8.82 28.36
CA ASP A 679 2.97 10.13 28.99
C ASP A 679 3.74 11.27 28.29
N GLY A 680 4.52 10.95 27.24
CA GLY A 680 5.36 11.89 26.50
C GLY A 680 6.77 12.08 27.07
N ASN A 681 7.08 11.53 28.24
CA ASN A 681 8.43 11.56 28.81
C ASN A 681 9.37 10.61 28.03
N THR A 682 10.66 10.90 28.02
CA THR A 682 11.69 10.00 27.46
C THR A 682 12.47 9.34 28.59
N MET A 683 12.33 8.02 28.72
CA MET A 683 13.17 7.19 29.58
C MET A 683 14.56 7.05 28.96
N ILE A 684 15.62 7.20 29.76
CA ILE A 684 17.02 7.13 29.33
C ILE A 684 17.81 6.35 30.39
N ALA A 685 18.54 5.31 29.98
CA ALA A 685 19.47 4.59 30.83
C ALA A 685 20.89 5.15 30.69
N GLU A 686 21.39 5.78 31.74
CA GLU A 686 22.72 6.39 31.79
C GLU A 686 23.74 5.45 32.44
N THR A 687 24.61 4.89 31.61
CA THR A 687 25.71 4.00 32.02
C THR A 687 26.81 4.81 32.74
N SER A 688 27.49 4.20 33.72
CA SER A 688 28.40 4.86 34.70
C SER A 688 27.80 5.94 35.61
N ASN A 689 26.74 6.65 35.22
CA ASN A 689 25.90 7.40 36.16
C ASN A 689 25.00 6.48 37.02
N LEU A 690 24.94 5.19 36.69
CA LEU A 690 24.21 4.14 37.41
C LEU A 690 22.75 4.49 37.70
N ARG A 691 22.05 5.05 36.69
CA ARG A 691 20.63 5.39 36.82
C ARG A 691 19.85 5.28 35.53
N ILE A 692 18.55 5.06 35.68
CA ILE A 692 17.53 5.29 34.67
C ILE A 692 16.82 6.59 35.03
N ILE A 693 16.74 7.52 34.09
CA ILE A 693 16.02 8.79 34.26
C ILE A 693 14.81 8.86 33.33
N GLU A 694 13.79 9.62 33.72
CA GLU A 694 12.70 10.03 32.83
C GLU A 694 12.77 11.55 32.67
N VAL A 695 12.88 12.00 31.41
CA VAL A 695 13.06 13.40 31.03
C VAL A 695 11.81 13.88 30.30
N ASN A 696 11.24 15.00 30.74
CA ASN A 696 10.06 15.57 30.09
C ASN A 696 10.40 16.35 28.81
N ALA A 697 9.38 16.81 28.09
CA ALA A 697 9.55 17.57 26.84
C ALA A 697 10.35 18.89 26.99
N LYS A 698 10.50 19.43 28.21
CA LYS A 698 11.30 20.62 28.50
C LYS A 698 12.78 20.32 28.80
N GLY A 699 13.17 19.04 28.88
CA GLY A 699 14.50 18.64 29.32
C GLY A 699 14.68 18.60 30.84
N GLU A 700 13.59 18.53 31.62
CA GLU A 700 13.65 18.40 33.08
C GLU A 700 13.63 16.91 33.47
N ILE A 701 14.54 16.47 34.35
CA ILE A 701 14.52 15.11 34.92
C ILE A 701 13.37 15.06 35.94
N VAL A 702 12.30 14.33 35.60
CA VAL A 702 11.10 14.17 36.45
C VAL A 702 11.14 12.89 37.30
N LYS A 703 12.02 11.94 36.96
CA LYS A 703 12.25 10.72 37.72
C LYS A 703 13.71 10.27 37.59
N SER A 704 14.25 9.68 38.64
CA SER A 704 15.53 8.98 38.63
C SER A 704 15.42 7.69 39.45
N VAL A 705 15.91 6.58 38.90
CA VAL A 705 15.86 5.24 39.48
C VAL A 705 17.30 4.69 39.45
N PRO A 706 17.93 4.39 40.61
CA PRO A 706 19.30 3.86 40.61
C PRO A 706 19.33 2.43 40.05
N ILE A 707 20.43 2.06 39.38
CA ILE A 707 20.75 0.67 39.01
C ILE A 707 21.97 0.18 39.80
N THR A 708 22.07 -1.13 40.00
CA THR A 708 23.13 -1.73 40.81
C THR A 708 24.19 -2.38 39.92
N VAL A 709 25.42 -1.86 39.94
CA VAL A 709 26.60 -2.46 39.31
C VAL A 709 27.79 -2.30 40.26
N GLU A 710 28.54 -3.37 40.53
CA GLU A 710 29.67 -3.38 41.48
C GLU A 710 30.94 -2.75 40.89
N HIS A 711 31.14 -2.91 39.59
CA HIS A 711 32.30 -2.41 38.84
C HIS A 711 31.82 -1.67 37.59
N PRO A 712 31.47 -0.37 37.70
CA PRO A 712 30.86 0.39 36.62
C PRO A 712 31.79 0.55 35.41
N ASP A 713 31.30 0.15 34.25
CA ASP A 713 31.98 0.26 32.96
C ASP A 713 31.15 1.16 32.02
N PRO A 714 31.71 2.28 31.51
CA PRO A 714 31.03 3.22 30.64
C PRO A 714 30.38 2.64 29.39
N HIS A 715 30.80 1.45 28.96
CA HIS A 715 30.31 0.79 27.77
C HIS A 715 29.52 -0.49 28.06
N ARG A 716 29.60 -1.07 29.28
CA ARG A 716 29.11 -2.45 29.53
C ARG A 716 28.07 -2.60 30.65
N ASP A 717 27.74 -1.53 31.38
CA ASP A 717 26.75 -1.63 32.47
C ASP A 717 25.37 -2.05 31.98
N THR A 718 24.89 -1.52 30.84
CA THR A 718 23.52 -1.74 30.36
C THR A 718 23.40 -1.89 28.84
N ARG A 719 22.33 -2.57 28.41
CA ARG A 719 21.79 -2.60 27.04
C ARG A 719 20.26 -2.60 27.11
N ARG A 720 19.62 -1.97 26.13
CA ARG A 720 18.19 -2.09 25.78
C ARG A 720 17.23 -2.07 26.98
N VAL A 721 17.40 -1.07 27.86
CA VAL A 721 16.50 -0.89 29.00
C VAL A 721 15.08 -0.58 28.50
N ARG A 722 14.05 -1.19 29.12
CA ARG A 722 12.63 -0.99 28.78
C ARG A 722 11.78 -0.83 30.03
N LYS A 723 10.86 0.14 30.01
CA LYS A 723 9.81 0.28 31.02
C LYS A 723 8.67 -0.69 30.69
N THR A 724 8.22 -1.45 31.67
CA THR A 724 7.11 -2.41 31.52
C THR A 724 5.76 -1.76 31.76
N ASP A 725 4.68 -2.43 31.37
CA ASP A 725 3.29 -2.01 31.66
C ASP A 725 2.99 -1.93 33.17
N THR A 726 3.75 -2.66 34.01
CA THR A 726 3.67 -2.60 35.47
C THR A 726 4.53 -1.50 36.09
N GLY A 727 5.20 -0.66 35.28
CA GLY A 727 6.02 0.47 35.74
C GLY A 727 7.39 0.08 36.33
N THR A 728 7.80 -1.18 36.17
CA THR A 728 9.17 -1.66 36.43
C THR A 728 10.07 -1.43 35.22
N TYR A 729 11.38 -1.62 35.36
CA TYR A 729 12.37 -1.45 34.30
C TYR A 729 13.19 -2.72 34.12
N ILE A 730 13.15 -3.33 32.95
CA ILE A 730 14.01 -4.46 32.59
C ILE A 730 15.27 -3.92 31.93
N ALA A 731 16.43 -4.39 32.38
CA ALA A 731 17.75 -4.00 31.88
C ALA A 731 18.61 -5.24 31.64
N CYS A 732 19.26 -5.30 30.47
CA CYS A 732 20.31 -6.27 30.19
C CYS A 732 21.64 -5.71 30.68
N HIS A 733 22.31 -6.39 31.59
CA HIS A 733 23.65 -6.02 32.06
C HIS A 733 24.68 -6.85 31.30
N GLU A 734 25.24 -6.28 30.25
CA GLU A 734 26.15 -7.00 29.33
C GLU A 734 27.39 -7.50 30.08
N GLY A 735 28.11 -6.62 30.79
CA GLY A 735 29.35 -6.97 31.50
C GLY A 735 29.15 -7.91 32.70
N LEU A 736 27.93 -8.00 33.24
CA LEU A 736 27.59 -8.91 34.35
C LEU A 736 26.99 -10.24 33.87
N GLY A 737 26.68 -10.36 32.57
CA GLY A 737 26.06 -11.54 31.98
C GLY A 737 24.69 -11.90 32.57
N LEU A 738 23.83 -10.90 32.80
CA LEU A 738 22.52 -11.10 33.45
C LEU A 738 21.47 -10.06 33.03
N VAL A 739 20.20 -10.42 33.16
CA VAL A 739 19.04 -9.52 33.01
C VAL A 739 18.46 -9.22 34.38
N ARG A 740 18.18 -7.96 34.68
CA ARG A 740 17.51 -7.51 35.92
C ARG A 740 16.21 -6.81 35.61
N GLU A 741 15.26 -6.91 36.54
CA GLU A 741 14.09 -6.06 36.61
C GLU A 741 14.15 -5.25 37.90
N TYR A 742 14.03 -3.93 37.78
CA TYR A 742 14.05 -2.97 38.87
C TYR A 742 12.64 -2.38 39.07
N ASP A 743 12.22 -2.19 40.32
CA ASP A 743 11.03 -1.38 40.62
C ASP A 743 11.32 0.13 40.51
N SER A 744 10.29 0.95 40.75
CA SER A 744 10.39 2.41 40.69
C SER A 744 11.35 3.05 41.71
N THR A 745 11.87 2.28 42.67
CA THR A 745 12.85 2.72 43.67
C THR A 745 14.29 2.26 43.36
N GLY A 746 14.46 1.42 42.33
CA GLY A 746 15.76 0.82 41.98
C GLY A 746 16.06 -0.46 42.74
N LYS A 747 15.06 -1.04 43.43
CA LYS A 747 15.19 -2.37 44.04
C LYS A 747 15.04 -3.45 42.96
N ILE A 748 15.96 -4.41 42.94
CA ILE A 748 15.88 -5.59 42.07
C ILE A 748 14.68 -6.45 42.52
N VAL A 749 13.72 -6.66 41.63
CA VAL A 749 12.52 -7.51 41.85
C VAL A 749 12.60 -8.85 41.10
N TRP A 750 13.38 -8.92 40.03
CA TRP A 750 13.69 -10.16 39.32
C TRP A 750 15.11 -10.09 38.72
N GLU A 751 15.75 -11.25 38.58
CA GLU A 751 17.09 -11.38 38.00
C GLU A 751 17.26 -12.75 37.33
N TYR A 752 17.86 -12.79 36.15
CA TYR A 752 18.24 -14.02 35.46
C TYR A 752 19.68 -13.93 34.98
N LYS A 753 20.53 -14.87 35.42
CA LYS A 753 21.93 -14.97 34.98
C LYS A 753 22.02 -15.86 33.75
N ILE A 754 22.77 -15.42 32.75
CA ILE A 754 23.02 -16.18 31.53
C ILE A 754 24.02 -17.31 31.83
N ASP A 755 23.67 -18.53 31.44
CA ASP A 755 24.57 -19.69 31.46
C ASP A 755 25.33 -19.85 30.13
N LEU A 756 26.48 -20.53 30.17
CA LEU A 756 27.28 -20.88 28.99
C LEU A 756 26.78 -22.14 28.25
N ASN A 757 25.60 -22.68 28.57
CA ASN A 757 25.06 -23.92 27.99
C ASN A 757 26.03 -25.13 27.93
N ASN A 758 26.93 -25.24 28.90
CA ASN A 758 28.04 -26.21 28.94
C ASN A 758 29.09 -26.09 27.81
N GLN A 759 29.13 -24.95 27.11
CA GLN A 759 30.18 -24.61 26.15
C GLN A 759 31.31 -23.81 26.83
N PRO A 760 32.55 -23.86 26.30
CA PRO A 760 33.63 -23.01 26.78
C PRO A 760 33.39 -21.55 26.38
N GLU A 761 33.76 -20.62 27.27
CA GLU A 761 33.77 -19.20 26.94
C GLU A 761 34.93 -18.88 25.97
N THR A 762 34.65 -18.12 24.92
CA THR A 762 35.64 -17.58 23.98
C THR A 762 35.44 -16.07 23.83
N GLY A 763 36.54 -15.31 23.91
CA GLY A 763 36.50 -13.87 23.79
C GLY A 763 36.15 -13.40 22.37
N GLY A 764 35.63 -12.17 22.27
CA GLY A 764 35.18 -11.57 21.01
C GLY A 764 33.66 -11.45 20.92
N HIS A 765 33.18 -10.70 19.92
CA HIS A 765 31.75 -10.59 19.64
C HIS A 765 31.23 -11.81 18.84
N ASP A 766 32.12 -12.47 18.10
CA ASP A 766 31.93 -13.74 17.38
C ASP A 766 32.19 -14.99 18.24
N GLY A 767 32.66 -14.78 19.47
CA GLY A 767 32.85 -15.80 20.47
C GLY A 767 31.56 -16.35 21.09
N HIS A 768 31.75 -17.14 22.15
CA HIS A 768 30.68 -17.65 23.00
C HIS A 768 30.88 -17.12 24.42
N GLY A 769 29.86 -16.53 25.03
CA GLY A 769 29.97 -15.95 26.37
C GLY A 769 28.62 -15.73 27.04
N THR A 770 28.59 -14.79 27.99
CA THR A 770 27.38 -14.44 28.76
C THR A 770 26.83 -13.05 28.46
N CYS A 771 27.45 -12.28 27.56
CA CYS A 771 27.15 -10.87 27.27
C CYS A 771 25.75 -10.71 26.65
N VAL A 772 24.76 -10.33 27.45
CA VAL A 772 23.35 -10.19 27.03
C VAL A 772 23.03 -8.80 26.45
N PHE A 773 22.21 -8.77 25.38
CA PHE A 773 21.94 -7.54 24.64
C PHE A 773 20.51 -6.99 24.80
N ASN A 774 19.47 -7.82 24.77
CA ASN A 774 18.07 -7.33 24.82
C ASN A 774 17.15 -8.30 25.56
N ALA A 775 16.12 -7.77 26.22
CA ALA A 775 15.11 -8.57 26.89
C ALA A 775 13.76 -7.84 26.90
N VAL A 776 12.68 -8.57 26.60
CA VAL A 776 11.31 -8.03 26.59
C VAL A 776 10.38 -8.90 27.44
N ARG A 777 9.50 -8.27 28.22
CA ARG A 777 8.44 -8.95 28.98
C ARG A 777 7.29 -9.29 28.04
N LEU A 778 6.92 -10.56 27.99
CA LEU A 778 5.80 -11.06 27.21
C LEU A 778 4.50 -10.94 28.01
N LYS A 779 3.36 -10.89 27.30
CA LYS A 779 2.01 -10.80 27.89
C LYS A 779 1.64 -11.98 28.81
N ASN A 780 2.33 -13.11 28.70
CA ASN A 780 2.17 -14.28 29.58
C ASN A 780 3.01 -14.20 30.88
N GLY A 781 3.78 -13.12 31.08
CA GLY A 781 4.68 -12.94 32.23
C GLY A 781 6.11 -13.46 32.03
N ASN A 782 6.38 -14.23 30.98
CA ASN A 782 7.72 -14.71 30.65
C ASN A 782 8.58 -13.57 30.08
N THR A 783 9.90 -13.71 30.16
CA THR A 783 10.86 -12.76 29.55
C THR A 783 11.55 -13.44 28.38
N LEU A 784 11.46 -12.84 27.19
CA LEU A 784 12.22 -13.25 26.00
C LEU A 784 13.54 -12.49 25.97
N ILE A 785 14.66 -13.19 25.78
CA ILE A 785 16.02 -12.68 25.91
C ILE A 785 16.81 -12.97 24.62
N ALA A 786 17.49 -11.95 24.09
CA ALA A 786 18.49 -12.04 23.05
C ALA A 786 19.87 -12.02 23.71
N GLY A 787 20.56 -13.16 23.65
CA GLY A 787 21.72 -13.46 24.48
C GLY A 787 23.04 -12.80 24.06
N GLY A 788 23.07 -11.86 23.10
CA GLY A 788 24.32 -11.31 22.56
C GLY A 788 25.29 -12.43 22.15
N ASN A 789 26.53 -12.44 22.66
CA ASN A 789 27.50 -13.52 22.39
C ASN A 789 27.21 -14.86 23.08
N ASN A 790 26.12 -15.00 23.83
CA ASN A 790 25.63 -16.32 24.22
C ASN A 790 25.06 -17.11 23.03
N ASN A 791 24.93 -16.47 21.86
CA ASN A 791 24.50 -17.05 20.59
C ASN A 791 23.09 -17.70 20.63
N ARG A 792 22.21 -17.23 21.52
CA ARG A 792 20.87 -17.81 21.75
C ARG A 792 19.77 -16.75 21.82
N VAL A 793 18.55 -17.17 21.47
CA VAL A 793 17.30 -16.52 21.91
C VAL A 793 16.65 -17.44 22.96
N MET A 794 16.12 -16.92 24.07
CA MET A 794 15.56 -17.72 25.17
C MET A 794 14.29 -17.10 25.74
N GLU A 795 13.21 -17.87 25.90
CA GLU A 795 12.03 -17.49 26.69
C GLU A 795 12.12 -18.13 28.08
N VAL A 796 12.13 -17.28 29.11
CA VAL A 796 12.36 -17.64 30.51
C VAL A 796 11.15 -17.29 31.37
N THR A 797 10.67 -18.22 32.18
CA THR A 797 9.54 -17.99 33.11
C THR A 797 9.94 -17.12 34.31
N PRO A 798 8.98 -16.56 35.07
CA PRO A 798 9.27 -15.89 36.34
C PRO A 798 10.09 -16.76 37.31
N GLU A 799 9.86 -18.08 37.33
CA GLU A 799 10.61 -19.09 38.10
C GLU A 799 11.98 -19.45 37.49
N LYS A 800 12.47 -18.66 36.54
CA LYS A 800 13.80 -18.75 35.92
C LYS A 800 14.05 -20.04 35.13
N LYS A 801 13.00 -20.63 34.54
CA LYS A 801 13.10 -21.81 33.68
C LYS A 801 13.02 -21.41 32.21
N ILE A 802 13.96 -21.86 31.38
CA ILE A 802 13.84 -21.77 29.93
C ILE A 802 12.71 -22.69 29.48
N VAL A 803 11.72 -22.14 28.75
CA VAL A 803 10.57 -22.89 28.18
C VAL A 803 10.60 -22.96 26.66
N TRP A 804 11.40 -22.11 26.02
CA TRP A 804 11.68 -22.13 24.59
C TRP A 804 13.05 -21.48 24.35
N SER A 805 13.81 -21.96 23.38
CA SER A 805 15.09 -21.35 22.98
C SER A 805 15.34 -21.52 21.49
N ILE A 806 16.30 -20.76 20.95
CA ILE A 806 16.98 -21.06 19.69
C ILE A 806 18.46 -21.21 20.02
N GLU A 807 19.06 -22.33 19.62
CA GLU A 807 20.48 -22.60 19.81
C GLU A 807 21.32 -22.13 18.61
N ARG A 808 22.62 -21.90 18.83
CA ARG A 808 23.58 -21.28 17.88
C ARG A 808 23.46 -21.75 16.43
N ASP A 809 23.36 -23.07 16.24
CA ASP A 809 23.44 -23.74 14.93
C ASP A 809 22.11 -24.46 14.58
N GLU A 810 21.02 -24.11 15.26
CA GLU A 810 19.73 -24.79 15.11
C GLU A 810 18.97 -24.38 13.84
N LEU A 811 19.13 -23.13 13.42
CA LEU A 811 18.38 -22.56 12.31
C LEU A 811 18.98 -22.89 10.94
N LYS A 812 18.09 -22.98 9.95
CA LYS A 812 18.45 -23.18 8.54
C LYS A 812 17.66 -22.22 7.67
N ARG A 813 18.33 -21.69 6.64
CA ARG A 813 17.71 -20.95 5.55
C ARG A 813 16.68 -21.86 4.84
N PRO A 814 15.65 -21.32 4.16
CA PRO A 814 14.68 -22.12 3.40
C PRO A 814 15.28 -22.98 2.25
N ASP A 815 16.54 -22.76 1.89
CA ASP A 815 17.32 -23.57 0.93
C ASP A 815 18.13 -24.71 1.59
N GLY A 816 18.11 -24.81 2.92
CA GLY A 816 18.80 -25.83 3.72
C GLY A 816 20.18 -25.45 4.24
N ARG A 817 20.76 -24.31 3.83
CA ARG A 817 22.03 -23.81 4.39
C ARG A 817 21.88 -23.47 5.88
N PRO A 818 22.91 -23.71 6.72
CA PRO A 818 22.86 -23.35 8.14
C PRO A 818 22.83 -21.84 8.33
N ILE A 819 22.26 -21.40 9.45
CA ILE A 819 22.43 -20.04 9.96
C ILE A 819 23.12 -20.16 11.31
N HIS A 820 24.29 -19.53 11.43
CA HIS A 820 25.02 -19.44 12.68
C HIS A 820 24.62 -18.16 13.40
N LEU A 821 24.15 -18.30 14.64
CA LEU A 821 23.93 -17.15 15.52
C LEU A 821 25.25 -16.69 16.11
N CYS A 822 25.45 -15.39 16.13
CA CYS A 822 26.69 -14.73 16.53
C CYS A 822 26.39 -13.80 17.72
N TRP A 823 26.23 -12.50 17.48
CA TRP A 823 25.79 -11.54 18.48
C TRP A 823 24.29 -11.23 18.31
N VAL A 824 23.44 -11.84 19.14
CA VAL A 824 21.97 -11.77 19.01
C VAL A 824 21.42 -10.48 19.64
N THR A 825 20.73 -9.63 18.87
CA THR A 825 20.43 -8.23 19.25
C THR A 825 18.95 -7.87 19.41
N THR A 826 18.32 -7.19 18.44
CA THR A 826 16.92 -6.70 18.56
C THR A 826 15.97 -7.87 18.80
N LEU A 827 14.84 -7.61 19.44
CA LEU A 827 13.72 -8.53 19.56
C LEU A 827 12.44 -7.80 19.16
N GLN A 828 11.64 -8.41 18.30
CA GLN A 828 10.25 -7.99 18.06
C GLN A 828 9.38 -9.26 18.07
N VAL A 829 8.29 -9.26 18.85
CA VAL A 829 7.43 -10.43 19.02
C VAL A 829 6.04 -10.12 18.49
N LEU A 830 5.66 -10.77 17.39
CA LEU A 830 4.42 -10.52 16.67
C LEU A 830 3.22 -11.13 17.44
N PRO A 831 1.98 -10.64 17.21
CA PRO A 831 0.77 -11.19 17.84
C PRO A 831 0.51 -12.67 17.55
N ASN A 832 0.99 -13.20 16.41
CA ASN A 832 0.93 -14.61 16.05
C ASN A 832 1.95 -15.48 16.81
N GLY A 833 2.85 -14.87 17.60
CA GLY A 833 3.90 -15.53 18.36
C GLY A 833 5.24 -15.66 17.63
N ASN A 834 5.37 -15.22 16.37
CA ASN A 834 6.66 -15.19 15.66
C ASN A 834 7.63 -14.23 16.35
N VAL A 835 8.92 -14.52 16.23
CA VAL A 835 10.02 -13.74 16.82
C VAL A 835 10.93 -13.26 15.72
N ILE A 836 11.08 -11.94 15.60
CA ILE A 836 12.10 -11.30 14.77
C ILE A 836 13.27 -10.93 15.68
N PHE A 837 14.49 -11.22 15.23
CA PHE A 837 15.70 -10.82 15.95
C PHE A 837 16.87 -10.49 15.04
N GLY A 838 17.80 -9.67 15.55
CA GLY A 838 19.05 -9.33 14.87
C GLY A 838 20.17 -10.33 15.17
N ASN A 839 21.08 -10.51 14.21
CA ASN A 839 22.21 -11.45 14.26
C ASN A 839 23.49 -10.74 13.80
N THR A 840 23.95 -9.80 14.62
CA THR A 840 25.10 -8.93 14.36
C THR A 840 26.40 -9.73 14.42
N HIS A 841 27.45 -9.24 13.77
CA HIS A 841 28.79 -9.81 13.68
C HIS A 841 28.91 -11.21 13.03
N ALA A 842 27.81 -11.83 12.58
CA ALA A 842 27.81 -13.18 12.01
C ALA A 842 28.58 -13.30 10.69
N GLY A 843 28.79 -12.20 9.95
CA GLY A 843 29.49 -12.19 8.67
C GLY A 843 28.61 -12.55 7.46
N PRO A 844 29.13 -12.36 6.23
CA PRO A 844 28.35 -12.27 4.99
C PRO A 844 27.60 -13.54 4.56
N ASP A 845 27.92 -14.70 5.15
CA ASP A 845 27.23 -15.96 4.87
C ASP A 845 25.92 -16.12 5.67
N HIS A 846 25.65 -15.23 6.63
CA HIS A 846 24.52 -15.28 7.55
C HIS A 846 23.66 -14.01 7.48
N PRO A 847 22.33 -14.12 7.61
CA PRO A 847 21.43 -12.97 7.56
C PRO A 847 21.62 -12.05 8.77
N GLN A 848 21.52 -10.73 8.58
CA GLN A 848 21.63 -9.74 9.67
C GLN A 848 20.37 -9.69 10.56
N MET A 849 19.20 -10.06 10.03
CA MET A 849 17.96 -10.21 10.80
C MET A 849 17.19 -11.45 10.35
N ILE A 850 16.42 -12.06 11.25
CA ILE A 850 15.71 -13.31 11.03
C ILE A 850 14.32 -13.22 11.65
N GLU A 851 13.28 -13.64 10.93
CA GLU A 851 11.98 -13.99 11.53
C GLU A 851 11.86 -15.51 11.64
N VAL A 852 11.50 -15.99 12.83
CA VAL A 852 11.17 -17.40 13.06
C VAL A 852 9.77 -17.59 13.65
N THR A 853 9.17 -18.71 13.31
CA THR A 853 7.98 -19.24 13.99
C THR A 853 8.34 -19.88 15.33
N ARG A 854 7.33 -20.21 16.15
CA ARG A 854 7.52 -20.92 17.42
C ARG A 854 8.04 -22.36 17.27
N ASP A 855 7.80 -23.01 16.13
CA ASP A 855 8.43 -24.27 15.72
C ASP A 855 9.78 -24.06 14.99
N LYS A 856 10.40 -22.89 15.18
CA LYS A 856 11.76 -22.53 14.76
C LYS A 856 12.00 -22.59 13.25
N GLN A 857 10.96 -22.43 12.44
CA GLN A 857 11.09 -22.32 11.00
C GLN A 857 11.43 -20.87 10.63
N VAL A 858 12.49 -20.67 9.84
CA VAL A 858 12.87 -19.37 9.31
C VAL A 858 11.91 -19.01 8.18
N VAL A 859 11.13 -17.94 8.38
CA VAL A 859 10.09 -17.50 7.45
C VAL A 859 10.45 -16.17 6.74
N TRP A 860 11.35 -15.39 7.33
CA TRP A 860 11.97 -14.22 6.70
C TRP A 860 13.42 -14.06 7.13
N MET A 861 14.21 -13.38 6.29
CA MET A 861 15.58 -12.96 6.59
C MET A 861 15.87 -11.61 5.90
N LEU A 862 16.63 -10.76 6.58
CA LEU A 862 17.39 -9.67 5.96
C LEU A 862 18.78 -10.20 5.60
N ASP A 863 19.21 -10.01 4.36
CA ASP A 863 20.52 -10.44 3.86
C ASP A 863 21.10 -9.41 2.87
N ASP A 864 20.89 -8.12 3.16
CA ASP A 864 21.29 -7.00 2.30
C ASP A 864 22.60 -6.37 2.79
N TRP A 865 23.70 -6.96 2.33
CA TRP A 865 25.07 -6.54 2.59
C TRP A 865 25.51 -5.27 1.83
N ASN A 866 24.65 -4.71 0.97
CA ASN A 866 24.86 -3.39 0.36
C ASN A 866 24.30 -2.29 1.25
N ALA A 867 23.04 -2.45 1.69
CA ALA A 867 22.37 -1.54 2.60
C ALA A 867 23.07 -1.51 3.97
N PHE A 868 23.17 -2.66 4.63
CA PHE A 868 23.74 -2.87 5.95
C PHE A 868 25.08 -3.63 5.88
N GLY A 869 25.83 -3.64 6.97
CA GLY A 869 27.13 -4.30 7.12
C GLY A 869 27.06 -5.45 8.11
N ASN A 870 28.13 -5.61 8.89
CA ASN A 870 28.23 -6.65 9.94
C ASN A 870 27.89 -6.10 11.34
N ASP A 871 27.59 -4.80 11.44
CA ASP A 871 27.52 -4.06 12.71
C ASP A 871 26.10 -3.51 12.99
N LEU A 872 25.08 -4.08 12.34
CA LEU A 872 23.66 -3.80 12.55
C LEU A 872 23.20 -4.26 13.95
N CYS A 873 23.62 -3.54 14.97
CA CYS A 873 23.23 -3.74 16.37
C CYS A 873 21.75 -3.39 16.62
N THR A 874 21.18 -2.53 15.76
CA THR A 874 19.82 -1.99 15.89
C THR A 874 19.08 -2.00 14.56
N GLY A 875 18.65 -3.19 14.12
CA GLY A 875 17.69 -3.35 13.02
C GLY A 875 16.27 -3.57 13.54
N TRP A 876 15.27 -2.98 12.88
CA TRP A 876 13.84 -3.05 13.25
C TRP A 876 12.95 -3.14 12.00
N CYS A 877 12.05 -4.11 11.96
CA CYS A 877 10.94 -4.12 11.01
C CYS A 877 9.86 -3.12 11.45
N MET A 878 9.45 -2.22 10.56
CA MET A 878 8.59 -1.07 10.88
C MET A 878 7.09 -1.39 10.74
N ASP A 879 6.77 -2.17 9.70
CA ASP A 879 5.48 -2.58 9.15
C ASP A 879 4.84 -3.79 9.86
N LEU A 880 5.21 -4.02 11.12
CA LEU A 880 4.65 -5.08 11.94
C LEU A 880 3.28 -4.71 12.53
N PRO A 881 2.35 -5.67 12.67
CA PRO A 881 0.98 -5.42 13.14
C PRO A 881 0.92 -4.86 14.57
N GLU A 882 -0.20 -4.20 14.87
CA GLU A 882 -0.48 -3.65 16.20
C GLU A 882 -0.40 -4.74 17.30
N GLY A 883 0.09 -4.36 18.48
CA GLY A 883 0.28 -5.28 19.61
C GLY A 883 1.54 -6.14 19.54
N THR A 884 2.40 -5.93 18.53
CA THR A 884 3.79 -6.42 18.50
C THR A 884 4.60 -5.85 19.66
N ILE A 885 5.32 -6.70 20.38
CA ILE A 885 6.22 -6.30 21.49
C ILE A 885 7.58 -5.89 20.90
N ARG A 886 8.20 -4.83 21.45
CA ARG A 886 9.27 -4.02 20.84
C ARG A 886 10.36 -3.58 21.84
#